data_AF-A0A929VMJ2-F1
#
_entry.id   AF-A0A929VMJ2-F1
#
_cell.length_a   1.000
_cell.length_b   1.000
_cell.length_c   1.000
_cell.angle_alpha   90.00
_cell.angle_beta   90.00
_cell.angle_gamma   90.00
#
_symmetry.space_group_name_H-M   'P 1'
#
loop_
_entity.id
_entity.type
_entity.pdbx_description
1 polymer ?
#
loop_
_entity_poly.entity_id
_entity_poly.type
_entity_poly.pdbx_seq_one_letter_code
_entity_poly.pdbx_strand_id
1 'polypeptide(L)'
;SNRAVSYRFNQEYSQSSVCIAVVIQEMVDSEKSGVLFTVNPVNKREDEMQINASFGLGESIVSGRVTADSYIVDKSGKIIDKYISNKETSIVYDAKGTVEVELDEYYKRKSTLNDNQLLELARIGMDIEKHYAMPMDIEWAIKDDIIYILQARAITTLNSDEIREDEIRQYLKGKSLNGSMKTNMAFLLEKMPFAYRVLDFDFIMTINKQKAKIFAEGGIVLDSTPQIDDDGIQTLPVDKRGINKNIFYIFKILKKLKDYDYCLKKCKDFLHRYKRELEDINNLNFDDMGLNECKKFIEYSYNFTQNLAYDRFKYALFPLVLNSKKLTKIIKKVDTKYSSFDFYWNLDNKTSVVTNDIYKMANEIRKNEALKNSIISGESFKKIYEEYDEFKCMVDRFMKDNGFKSDYNCYCLFAKTFIEDPDRLLNILRPILSADENSNNINQEKDFSKLMQSIKNIYKNKYEYIEKQVDYFRYFHIAREESQYLWETLFYYVRMCVKRINYILIGNENYEVGVANLFYKELLDVMSRGSLNDSDMEKINRRNKKFPLAIKVWQESKLLVFDANGDVLKGVSGSSGVAVGRVCVVNNPKEFYKMKKGDILVCHLTDPEWTPLFKLASAVVADTGSALSHAAIVAREYNIPAVLGVGFA
;
A
#
# COMPACT_ATOMS: atom_id res chain seq x y z
N SER A 1 24.36 15.75 4.74
CA SER A 1 23.21 16.58 5.20
C SER A 1 22.02 15.69 5.52
N ASN A 2 21.12 16.11 6.41
CA ASN A 2 19.91 15.34 6.76
C ASN A 2 19.05 15.05 5.51
N ARG A 3 18.98 15.99 4.56
CA ARG A 3 18.24 15.82 3.29
C ARG A 3 18.77 14.65 2.44
N ALA A 4 20.09 14.48 2.33
CA ALA A 4 20.70 13.38 1.57
C ALA A 4 20.50 12.02 2.26
N VAL A 5 20.55 11.98 3.60
CA VAL A 5 20.27 10.77 4.39
C VAL A 5 18.81 10.36 4.24
N SER A 6 17.88 11.30 4.37
CA SER A 6 16.44 11.07 4.17
C SER A 6 16.10 10.67 2.74
N TYR A 7 16.74 11.26 1.72
CA TYR A 7 16.55 10.85 0.33
C TYR A 7 16.98 9.40 0.10
N ARG A 8 18.17 9.01 0.58
CA ARG A 8 18.64 7.62 0.49
C ARG A 8 17.73 6.64 1.24
N PHE A 9 17.24 7.04 2.40
CA PHE A 9 16.29 6.25 3.17
C PHE A 9 14.96 6.06 2.42
N ASN A 10 14.47 7.10 1.74
CA ASN A 10 13.23 7.03 0.96
C ASN A 10 13.38 6.26 -0.36
N GLN A 11 14.59 6.17 -0.91
CA GLN A 11 14.90 5.39 -2.12
C GLN A 11 15.51 4.01 -1.81
N GLU A 12 15.50 3.60 -0.53
CA GLU A 12 16.02 2.32 -0.02
C GLU A 12 17.51 2.05 -0.34
N TYR A 13 18.31 3.09 -0.57
CA TYR A 13 19.75 2.94 -0.77
C TYR A 13 20.47 2.69 0.56
N SER A 14 21.35 1.68 0.58
CA SER A 14 22.18 1.36 1.75
C SER A 14 23.05 2.56 2.15
N GLN A 15 23.01 2.93 3.44
CA GLN A 15 23.73 4.10 3.95
C GLN A 15 25.26 3.90 4.00
N SER A 16 25.73 2.64 4.05
CA SER A 16 27.15 2.29 4.19
C SER A 16 27.87 2.01 2.86
N SER A 17 27.14 1.87 1.75
CA SER A 17 27.72 1.50 0.44
C SER A 17 27.81 2.66 -0.56
N VAL A 18 27.48 3.89 -0.15
CA VAL A 18 27.51 5.06 -1.05
C VAL A 18 28.85 5.76 -0.92
N CYS A 19 29.64 5.69 -1.98
CA CYS A 19 30.85 6.47 -2.15
C CYS A 19 30.52 7.81 -2.84
N ILE A 20 31.28 8.85 -2.52
CA ILE A 20 31.23 10.12 -3.25
C ILE A 20 32.51 10.27 -4.05
N ALA A 21 32.38 10.55 -5.35
CA ALA A 21 33.48 11.05 -6.15
C ALA A 21 33.40 12.57 -6.16
N VAL A 22 34.52 13.22 -5.84
CA VAL A 22 34.62 14.69 -5.90
C VAL A 22 35.24 15.04 -7.25
N VAL A 23 34.48 15.75 -8.09
CA VAL A 23 34.97 16.27 -9.36
C VAL A 23 35.67 17.60 -9.08
N ILE A 24 36.96 17.68 -9.45
CA ILE A 24 37.73 18.93 -9.42
C ILE A 24 37.85 19.37 -10.87
N GLN A 25 37.13 20.43 -11.22
CA GLN A 25 37.06 20.99 -12.57
C GLN A 25 37.55 22.43 -12.56
N GLU A 26 38.14 22.88 -13.66
CA GLU A 26 38.47 24.28 -13.86
C GLU A 26 37.21 25.15 -13.87
N MET A 27 37.24 26.19 -13.05
CA MET A 27 36.16 27.17 -12.88
C MET A 27 36.07 28.05 -14.14
N VAL A 28 34.90 28.11 -14.79
CA VAL A 28 34.66 29.00 -15.94
C VAL A 28 34.11 30.34 -15.42
N ASP A 29 34.85 31.43 -15.66
CA ASP A 29 34.41 32.80 -15.39
C ASP A 29 33.44 33.28 -16.48
N SER A 30 32.20 32.81 -16.40
CA SER A 30 31.23 32.93 -17.48
C SER A 30 30.45 34.24 -17.45
N GLU A 31 30.33 34.88 -18.61
CA GLU A 31 29.45 36.03 -18.83
C GLU A 31 27.98 35.62 -18.88
N LYS A 32 27.72 34.39 -19.33
CA LYS A 32 26.38 33.82 -19.49
C LYS A 32 26.44 32.35 -19.16
N SER A 33 25.36 31.82 -18.59
CA SER A 33 25.26 30.40 -18.27
C SER A 33 23.82 29.94 -18.32
N GLY A 34 23.63 28.62 -18.36
CA GLY A 34 22.31 28.07 -18.54
C GLY A 34 22.21 26.58 -18.54
N VAL A 35 21.00 26.13 -18.82
CA VAL A 35 20.63 24.72 -18.97
C VAL A 35 19.98 24.54 -20.34
N LEU A 36 20.35 23.48 -21.05
CA LEU A 36 19.75 23.07 -22.30
C LEU A 36 19.16 21.67 -22.15
N PHE A 37 17.87 21.54 -22.45
CA PHE A 37 17.21 20.26 -22.60
C PHE A 37 17.07 19.97 -24.09
N THR A 38 17.62 18.85 -24.52
CA THR A 38 17.55 18.40 -25.92
C THR A 38 16.14 17.94 -26.33
N VAL A 39 15.23 17.76 -25.37
CA VAL A 39 13.79 17.57 -25.59
C VAL A 39 13.04 18.52 -24.68
N ASN A 40 11.95 19.11 -25.15
CA ASN A 40 11.15 20.04 -24.36
C ASN A 40 10.57 19.35 -23.10
N PRO A 41 11.00 19.70 -21.87
CA PRO A 41 10.61 19.02 -20.64
C PRO A 41 9.18 19.30 -20.20
N VAL A 42 8.52 20.33 -20.76
CA VAL A 42 7.16 20.73 -20.40
C VAL A 42 6.12 19.99 -21.25
N ASN A 43 6.29 19.99 -22.57
CA ASN A 43 5.34 19.39 -23.51
C ASN A 43 5.81 18.04 -24.09
N LYS A 44 7.04 17.62 -23.80
CA LYS A 44 7.67 16.35 -24.23
C LYS A 44 7.86 16.18 -25.74
N ARG A 45 7.85 17.28 -26.50
CA ARG A 45 8.11 17.23 -27.95
C ARG A 45 9.59 16.99 -28.24
N GLU A 46 9.87 15.87 -28.90
CA GLU A 46 11.23 15.44 -29.26
C GLU A 46 11.83 16.25 -30.41
N ASP A 47 11.04 17.04 -31.14
CA ASP A 47 11.51 17.95 -32.20
C ASP A 47 11.88 19.34 -31.67
N GLU A 48 11.66 19.60 -30.38
CA GLU A 48 11.91 20.87 -29.71
C GLU A 48 13.01 20.74 -28.64
N MET A 49 13.89 21.73 -28.53
CA MET A 49 14.83 21.91 -27.42
C MET A 49 14.42 23.12 -26.59
N GLN A 50 14.62 23.04 -25.27
CA GLN A 50 14.40 24.17 -24.37
C GLN A 50 15.74 24.65 -23.78
N ILE A 51 16.03 25.94 -23.92
CA ILE A 51 17.24 26.58 -23.42
C ILE A 51 16.83 27.63 -22.38
N ASN A 52 17.36 27.52 -21.18
CA ASN A 52 17.21 28.54 -20.14
C ASN A 52 18.55 29.25 -19.92
N ALA A 53 18.56 30.58 -19.88
CA ALA A 53 19.81 31.35 -19.81
C ALA A 53 19.72 32.59 -18.91
N SER A 54 20.78 32.83 -18.14
CA SER A 54 20.98 34.05 -17.35
C SER A 54 22.39 34.61 -17.55
N PHE A 55 22.59 35.87 -17.13
CA PHE A 55 23.91 36.48 -17.05
C PHE A 55 24.68 35.95 -15.82
N GLY A 56 26.01 35.93 -15.92
CA GLY A 56 26.91 35.46 -14.86
C GLY A 56 26.97 33.94 -14.72
N LEU A 57 27.30 33.48 -13.51
CA LEU A 57 27.56 32.07 -13.18
C LEU A 57 26.28 31.23 -13.03
N GLY A 58 26.37 29.95 -13.43
CA GLY A 58 25.24 29.02 -13.53
C GLY A 58 24.62 28.60 -12.19
N GLU A 59 25.32 28.86 -11.07
CA GLU A 59 24.82 28.62 -9.71
C GLU A 59 23.44 29.29 -9.47
N SER A 60 23.24 30.45 -10.10
CA SER A 60 22.02 31.26 -9.97
C SER A 60 20.76 30.57 -10.51
N ILE A 61 20.89 29.79 -11.59
CA ILE A 61 19.79 29.10 -12.27
C ILE A 61 19.48 27.78 -11.56
N VAL A 62 20.51 27.02 -11.20
CA VAL A 62 20.36 25.71 -10.53
C VAL A 62 19.80 25.85 -9.11
N SER A 63 20.11 26.96 -8.43
CA SER A 63 19.58 27.26 -7.09
C SER A 63 18.16 27.88 -7.09
N GLY A 64 17.62 28.23 -8.26
CA GLY A 64 16.30 28.84 -8.42
C GLY A 64 16.20 30.27 -7.86
N ARG A 65 17.33 30.95 -7.70
CA ARG A 65 17.40 32.30 -7.09
C ARG A 65 17.20 33.43 -8.10
N VAL A 66 17.44 33.18 -9.40
CA VAL A 66 17.30 34.16 -10.48
C VAL A 66 16.27 33.72 -11.51
N THR A 67 15.51 34.67 -12.06
CA THR A 67 14.53 34.41 -13.12
C THR A 67 15.22 34.43 -14.48
N ALA A 68 15.44 33.26 -15.09
CA ALA A 68 16.15 33.12 -16.37
C ALA A 68 15.26 33.40 -17.59
N ASP A 69 15.87 33.75 -18.73
CA ASP A 69 15.19 33.72 -20.03
C ASP A 69 14.91 32.27 -20.43
N SER A 70 13.85 32.05 -21.20
CA SER A 70 13.53 30.74 -21.77
C SER A 70 13.36 30.84 -23.30
N TYR A 71 14.03 29.95 -24.02
CA TYR A 71 14.01 29.87 -25.47
C TYR A 71 13.60 28.47 -25.88
N ILE A 72 12.69 28.37 -26.86
CA ILE A 72 12.33 27.11 -27.49
C ILE A 72 12.85 27.16 -28.93
N VAL A 73 13.65 26.17 -29.32
CA VAL A 73 14.22 26.05 -30.66
C VAL A 73 13.92 24.66 -31.22
N ASP A 74 13.78 24.52 -32.54
CA ASP A 74 13.73 23.18 -33.15
C ASP A 74 15.14 22.56 -33.23
N LYS A 75 15.22 21.28 -33.63
CA LYS A 75 16.50 20.57 -33.80
C LYS A 75 17.44 21.16 -34.87
N SER A 76 16.94 22.06 -35.74
CA SER A 76 17.78 22.81 -36.69
C SER A 76 18.33 24.11 -36.11
N GLY A 77 17.92 24.46 -34.88
CA GLY A 77 18.27 25.70 -34.19
C GLY A 77 17.42 26.90 -34.58
N LYS A 78 16.29 26.69 -35.28
CA LYS A 78 15.32 27.74 -35.56
C LYS A 78 14.52 28.05 -34.29
N ILE A 79 14.41 29.34 -33.96
CA ILE A 79 13.66 29.81 -32.80
C ILE A 79 12.15 29.63 -33.05
N ILE A 80 11.50 28.87 -32.17
CA ILE A 80 10.05 28.64 -32.13
C ILE A 80 9.39 29.68 -31.20
N ASP A 81 9.95 29.86 -30.00
CA ASP A 81 9.42 30.78 -29.00
C ASP A 81 10.54 31.37 -28.13
N LYS A 82 10.29 32.56 -27.57
CA LYS A 82 11.26 33.31 -26.77
C LYS A 82 10.56 34.12 -25.68
N TYR A 83 10.87 33.78 -24.43
CA TYR A 83 10.40 34.48 -23.24
C TYR A 83 11.58 35.15 -22.53
N ILE A 84 11.57 36.49 -22.49
CA ILE A 84 12.60 37.29 -21.83
C ILE A 84 12.12 37.68 -20.44
N SER A 85 12.87 37.22 -19.43
CA SER A 85 12.56 37.46 -18.02
C SER A 85 13.27 38.71 -17.50
N ASN A 86 12.68 39.32 -16.47
CA ASN A 86 13.32 40.41 -15.72
C ASN A 86 14.41 39.83 -14.80
N LYS A 87 15.67 39.93 -15.23
CA LYS A 87 16.83 39.40 -14.51
C LYS A 87 17.37 40.47 -13.56
N GLU A 88 16.86 40.52 -12.33
CA GLU A 88 17.21 41.57 -11.35
C GLU A 88 18.66 41.48 -10.85
N THR A 89 19.17 40.26 -10.67
CA THR A 89 20.50 39.99 -10.13
C THR A 89 21.27 38.97 -10.96
N SER A 90 22.60 38.96 -10.79
CA SER A 90 23.54 38.03 -11.42
C SER A 90 24.60 37.62 -10.39
N ILE A 91 25.16 36.41 -10.54
CA ILE A 91 26.27 35.95 -9.69
C ILE A 91 27.58 36.07 -10.45
N VAL A 92 28.58 36.71 -9.84
CA VAL A 92 29.92 36.93 -10.42
C VAL A 92 31.01 36.48 -9.45
N TYR A 93 32.24 36.32 -9.95
CA TYR A 93 33.39 36.02 -9.10
C TYR A 93 33.78 37.19 -8.20
N ASP A 94 34.18 36.85 -6.99
CA ASP A 94 34.81 37.75 -6.05
C ASP A 94 36.12 37.15 -5.50
N ALA A 95 36.94 37.95 -4.83
CA ALA A 95 38.25 37.57 -4.30
C ALA A 95 38.20 36.36 -3.35
N LYS A 96 37.04 36.04 -2.75
CA LYS A 96 36.83 34.88 -1.87
C LYS A 96 35.54 34.10 -2.18
N GLY A 97 35.22 33.90 -3.46
CA GLY A 97 34.11 33.03 -3.88
C GLY A 97 33.23 33.68 -4.93
N THR A 98 31.92 33.63 -4.73
CA THR A 98 30.93 34.25 -5.62
C THR A 98 30.10 35.29 -4.87
N VAL A 99 29.69 36.35 -5.57
CA VAL A 99 28.86 37.43 -5.03
C VAL A 99 27.69 37.71 -5.96
N GLU A 100 26.54 38.01 -5.37
CA GLU A 100 25.35 38.45 -6.09
C GLU A 100 25.39 39.97 -6.30
N VAL A 101 25.24 40.40 -7.55
CA VAL A 101 25.25 41.80 -7.96
C VAL A 101 23.94 42.15 -8.68
N GLU A 102 23.44 43.35 -8.46
CA GLU A 102 22.31 43.87 -9.24
C GLU A 102 22.74 44.13 -10.68
N LEU A 103 21.90 43.73 -11.64
CA LEU A 103 22.14 44.01 -13.04
C LEU A 103 21.67 45.44 -13.37
N ASP A 104 22.39 46.13 -14.26
CA ASP A 104 21.94 47.43 -14.76
C ASP A 104 20.61 47.29 -15.52
N GLU A 105 19.76 48.34 -15.50
CA GLU A 105 18.43 48.36 -16.15
C GLU A 105 18.44 47.90 -17.61
N TYR A 106 19.55 48.14 -18.32
CA TYR A 106 19.75 47.65 -19.68
C TYR A 106 19.79 46.11 -19.75
N TYR A 107 20.54 45.46 -18.86
CA TYR A 107 20.72 44.00 -18.86
C TYR A 107 19.52 43.27 -18.25
N LYS A 108 18.76 43.89 -17.34
CA LYS A 108 17.56 43.29 -16.73
C LYS A 108 16.55 42.82 -17.77
N ARG A 109 16.36 43.59 -18.86
CA ARG A 109 15.39 43.33 -19.93
C ARG A 109 16.03 42.88 -21.25
N LYS A 110 17.35 42.73 -21.29
CA LYS A 110 18.05 42.25 -22.48
C LYS A 110 17.94 40.74 -22.56
N SER A 111 17.78 40.25 -23.79
CA SER A 111 17.96 38.83 -24.12
C SER A 111 19.37 38.38 -23.75
N THR A 112 19.50 37.37 -22.91
CA THR A 112 20.80 36.80 -22.51
C THR A 112 21.56 36.29 -23.72
N LEU A 113 20.91 35.51 -24.59
CA LEU A 113 21.53 34.91 -25.77
C LEU A 113 21.15 35.66 -27.05
N ASN A 114 22.11 35.72 -27.98
CA ASN A 114 21.83 36.13 -29.37
C ASN A 114 21.51 34.90 -30.23
N ASP A 115 21.00 35.14 -31.44
CA ASP A 115 20.51 34.06 -32.31
C ASP A 115 21.64 33.10 -32.75
N ASN A 116 22.86 33.60 -32.95
CA ASN A 116 24.02 32.76 -33.27
C ASN A 116 24.40 31.83 -32.11
N GLN A 117 24.35 32.33 -30.88
CA GLN A 117 24.60 31.54 -29.67
C GLN A 117 23.51 30.48 -29.46
N LEU A 118 22.24 30.79 -29.75
CA LEU A 118 21.15 29.81 -29.72
C LEU A 118 21.32 28.70 -30.75
N LEU A 119 21.69 29.06 -31.98
CA LEU A 119 21.96 28.10 -33.06
C LEU A 119 23.12 27.16 -32.69
N GLU A 120 24.21 27.71 -32.16
CA GLU A 120 25.38 26.92 -31.80
C GLU A 120 25.11 26.02 -30.58
N LEU A 121 24.36 26.50 -29.58
CA LEU A 121 23.91 25.67 -28.46
C LEU A 121 23.01 24.52 -28.92
N ALA A 122 22.08 24.76 -29.85
CA ALA A 122 21.24 23.71 -30.41
C ALA A 122 22.07 22.65 -31.16
N ARG A 123 23.08 23.08 -31.92
CA ARG A 123 24.02 22.18 -32.62
C ARG A 123 24.81 21.32 -31.63
N ILE A 124 25.36 21.93 -30.59
CA ILE A 124 26.10 21.21 -29.53
C ILE A 124 25.18 20.23 -28.79
N GLY A 125 23.94 20.64 -28.48
CA GLY A 125 22.92 19.79 -27.88
C GLY A 125 22.64 18.54 -28.73
N MET A 126 22.50 18.71 -30.05
CA MET A 126 22.33 17.61 -31.01
C MET A 126 23.54 16.67 -31.04
N ASP A 127 24.76 17.21 -31.07
CA ASP A 127 25.98 16.41 -31.10
C ASP A 127 26.12 15.57 -29.82
N ILE A 128 25.76 16.13 -28.66
CA ILE A 128 25.77 15.45 -27.36
C ILE A 128 24.65 14.38 -27.28
N GLU A 129 23.42 14.72 -27.65
CA GLU A 129 22.30 13.76 -27.71
C GLU A 129 22.62 12.58 -28.61
N LYS A 130 23.21 12.85 -29.78
CA LYS A 130 23.66 11.82 -30.72
C LYS A 130 24.78 10.95 -30.14
N HIS A 131 25.72 11.55 -29.41
CA HIS A 131 26.81 10.82 -28.76
C HIS A 131 26.29 9.83 -27.70
N TYR A 132 25.34 10.26 -26.87
CA TYR A 132 24.75 9.44 -25.80
C TYR A 132 23.57 8.57 -26.27
N ALA A 133 23.06 8.80 -27.49
CA ALA A 133 21.90 8.13 -28.08
C ALA A 133 20.62 8.19 -27.22
N MET A 134 20.45 9.27 -26.45
CA MET A 134 19.29 9.51 -25.59
C MET A 134 19.12 11.01 -25.29
N PRO A 135 17.92 11.46 -24.87
CA PRO A 135 17.68 12.85 -24.46
C PRO A 135 18.55 13.27 -23.27
N MET A 136 19.22 14.41 -23.42
CA MET A 136 20.17 14.99 -22.47
C MET A 136 19.70 16.34 -21.92
N ASP A 137 19.96 16.53 -20.62
CA ASP A 137 19.95 17.77 -19.84
C ASP A 137 21.40 18.23 -19.64
N ILE A 138 21.72 19.43 -20.12
CA ILE A 138 23.08 19.91 -20.34
C ILE A 138 23.27 21.27 -19.65
N GLU A 139 24.23 21.36 -18.73
CA GLU A 139 24.65 22.62 -18.12
C GLU A 139 25.81 23.21 -18.92
N TRP A 140 25.71 24.50 -19.27
CA TRP A 140 26.67 25.19 -20.13
C TRP A 140 27.02 26.59 -19.61
N ALA A 141 28.17 27.08 -20.05
CA ALA A 141 28.68 28.41 -19.77
C ALA A 141 29.29 29.05 -21.03
N ILE A 142 29.22 30.37 -21.15
CA ILE A 142 29.83 31.14 -22.23
C ILE A 142 30.83 32.13 -21.64
N LYS A 143 32.06 32.09 -22.15
CA LYS A 143 33.12 33.05 -21.85
C LYS A 143 33.82 33.41 -23.15
N ASP A 144 33.98 34.71 -23.44
CA ASP A 144 34.62 35.18 -24.68
C ASP A 144 34.00 34.59 -25.96
N ASP A 145 32.66 34.47 -25.99
CA ASP A 145 31.87 33.78 -27.03
C ASP A 145 32.17 32.28 -27.24
N ILE A 146 33.01 31.67 -26.38
CA ILE A 146 33.27 30.23 -26.38
C ILE A 146 32.28 29.53 -25.44
N ILE A 147 31.61 28.49 -25.95
CA ILE A 147 30.67 27.66 -25.18
C ILE A 147 31.46 26.51 -24.52
N TYR A 148 31.33 26.41 -23.20
CA TYR A 148 31.85 25.34 -22.36
C TYR A 148 30.69 24.47 -21.85
N ILE A 149 30.87 23.15 -21.88
CA ILE A 149 29.91 22.20 -21.30
C ILE A 149 30.42 21.80 -19.92
N LEU A 150 29.58 22.04 -18.91
CA LEU A 150 29.92 21.80 -17.52
C LEU A 150 29.42 20.43 -17.04
N GLN A 151 28.22 20.05 -17.46
CA GLN A 151 27.60 18.77 -17.11
C GLN A 151 26.66 18.32 -18.23
N ALA A 152 26.57 17.01 -18.45
CA ALA A 152 25.53 16.41 -19.29
C ALA A 152 24.96 15.17 -18.57
N ARG A 153 23.64 15.09 -18.44
CA ARG A 153 22.94 13.97 -17.79
C ARG A 153 21.70 13.57 -18.59
N ALA A 154 21.29 12.31 -18.49
CA ALA A 154 20.08 11.82 -19.17
C ALA A 154 18.81 12.45 -18.57
N ILE A 155 17.85 12.81 -19.43
CA ILE A 155 16.51 13.24 -18.98
C ILE A 155 15.70 12.00 -18.62
N THR A 156 15.64 11.66 -17.34
CA THR A 156 14.93 10.46 -16.84
C THR A 156 13.42 10.65 -16.70
N THR A 157 12.91 11.89 -16.76
CA THR A 157 11.49 12.21 -16.64
C THR A 157 10.69 11.94 -17.91
N LEU A 158 11.34 11.96 -19.09
CA LEU A 158 10.73 11.63 -20.38
C LEU A 158 10.42 10.13 -20.51
N ASN A 159 11.26 9.30 -19.89
CA ASN A 159 11.09 7.84 -19.78
C ASN A 159 10.24 7.42 -18.58
N SER A 160 9.48 8.35 -17.97
CA SER A 160 8.27 7.87 -17.31
C SER A 160 7.39 7.34 -18.43
N ASP A 161 7.33 6.01 -18.57
CA ASP A 161 6.33 5.31 -19.38
C ASP A 161 4.95 5.84 -18.96
N GLU A 162 4.51 6.96 -19.54
CA GLU A 162 3.14 7.43 -19.46
C GLU A 162 2.36 6.44 -20.29
N ILE A 163 1.96 5.38 -19.60
CA ILE A 163 1.01 4.38 -20.05
C ILE A 163 -0.10 5.12 -20.80
N ARG A 164 -0.18 4.89 -22.12
CA ARG A 164 -1.12 5.61 -22.98
C ARG A 164 -2.52 5.35 -22.46
N GLU A 165 -3.35 6.40 -22.32
CA GLU A 165 -4.74 6.23 -21.88
C GLU A 165 -5.50 5.21 -22.74
N ASP A 166 -5.17 5.11 -24.02
CA ASP A 166 -5.76 4.14 -24.94
C ASP A 166 -5.47 2.69 -24.55
N GLU A 167 -4.27 2.39 -24.03
CA GLU A 167 -3.92 1.05 -23.53
C GLU A 167 -4.76 0.69 -22.30
N ILE A 168 -4.96 1.65 -21.39
CA ILE A 168 -5.84 1.46 -20.22
C ILE A 168 -7.28 1.24 -20.68
N ARG A 169 -7.78 2.09 -21.58
CA ARG A 169 -9.17 2.03 -22.08
C ARG A 169 -9.46 0.69 -22.74
N GLN A 170 -8.49 0.08 -23.42
CA GLN A 170 -8.65 -1.25 -24.03
C GLN A 170 -9.03 -2.31 -22.98
N TYR A 171 -8.42 -2.27 -21.79
CA TYR A 171 -8.71 -3.22 -20.70
C TYR A 171 -10.06 -2.96 -20.00
N LEU A 172 -10.58 -1.74 -20.08
CA LEU A 172 -11.85 -1.33 -19.46
C LEU A 172 -13.03 -1.40 -20.43
N LYS A 173 -12.78 -1.45 -21.74
CA LYS A 173 -13.81 -1.42 -22.79
C LYS A 173 -14.83 -2.55 -22.61
N GLY A 174 -16.11 -2.18 -22.59
CA GLY A 174 -17.23 -3.13 -22.50
C GLY A 174 -17.43 -3.74 -21.11
N LYS A 175 -16.67 -3.33 -20.08
CA LYS A 175 -16.86 -3.81 -18.71
C LYS A 175 -17.86 -2.95 -17.96
N SER A 176 -19.10 -3.42 -17.86
CA SER A 176 -20.12 -2.82 -16.98
C SER A 176 -20.38 -3.70 -15.77
N LEU A 177 -20.34 -3.12 -14.57
CA LEU A 177 -20.69 -3.82 -13.33
C LEU A 177 -22.15 -3.55 -12.96
N ASN A 178 -22.95 -4.62 -12.81
CA ASN A 178 -24.27 -4.51 -12.19
C ASN A 178 -24.15 -4.23 -10.68
N GLY A 179 -25.23 -3.76 -10.03
CA GLY A 179 -25.17 -3.35 -8.62
C GLY A 179 -24.68 -4.43 -7.65
N SER A 180 -25.03 -5.70 -7.90
CA SER A 180 -24.52 -6.83 -7.10
C SER A 180 -23.03 -7.05 -7.31
N MET A 181 -22.53 -6.90 -8.54
CA MET A 181 -21.09 -6.99 -8.83
C MET A 181 -20.33 -5.85 -8.19
N LYS A 182 -20.84 -4.61 -8.23
CA LYS A 182 -20.23 -3.46 -7.55
C LYS A 182 -20.09 -3.71 -6.05
N THR A 183 -21.13 -4.25 -5.42
CA THR A 183 -21.11 -4.59 -3.98
C THR A 183 -20.05 -5.66 -3.66
N ASN A 184 -20.00 -6.73 -4.46
CA ASN A 184 -18.99 -7.78 -4.30
C ASN A 184 -17.58 -7.23 -4.56
N MET A 185 -17.43 -6.34 -5.54
CA MET A 185 -16.16 -5.72 -5.87
C MET A 185 -15.66 -4.78 -4.79
N ALA A 186 -16.53 -3.96 -4.19
CA ALA A 186 -16.15 -3.12 -3.06
C ALA A 186 -15.58 -3.97 -1.89
N PHE A 187 -16.16 -5.14 -1.64
CA PHE A 187 -15.62 -6.09 -0.65
C PHE A 187 -14.28 -6.70 -1.09
N LEU A 188 -14.14 -7.07 -2.37
CA LEU A 188 -12.90 -7.64 -2.90
C LEU A 188 -11.76 -6.63 -2.90
N LEU A 189 -12.03 -5.37 -3.27
CA LEU A 189 -11.06 -4.28 -3.27
C LEU A 189 -10.54 -3.94 -1.87
N GLU A 190 -11.32 -4.18 -0.81
CA GLU A 190 -10.82 -4.12 0.57
C GLU A 190 -9.71 -5.17 0.83
N LYS A 191 -9.79 -6.32 0.17
CA LYS A 191 -8.83 -7.43 0.31
C LYS A 191 -7.79 -7.47 -0.80
N MET A 192 -8.00 -6.73 -1.89
CA MET A 192 -7.13 -6.63 -3.05
C MET A 192 -6.96 -5.15 -3.48
N PRO A 193 -6.42 -4.27 -2.63
CA PRO A 193 -6.45 -2.82 -2.85
C PRO A 193 -5.52 -2.31 -3.97
N PHE A 194 -4.54 -3.11 -4.38
CA PHE A 194 -3.55 -2.77 -5.41
C PHE A 194 -3.41 -3.91 -6.45
N ALA A 195 -2.65 -3.64 -7.52
CA ALA A 195 -2.36 -4.64 -8.55
C ALA A 195 -1.32 -5.63 -8.04
N TYR A 196 -1.56 -6.93 -8.25
CA TYR A 196 -0.67 -7.99 -7.77
C TYR A 196 0.24 -8.51 -8.89
N ARG A 197 1.42 -8.99 -8.50
CA ARG A 197 2.24 -9.85 -9.36
C ARG A 197 1.52 -11.18 -9.60
N VAL A 198 1.87 -11.87 -10.67
CA VAL A 198 1.14 -13.08 -11.09
C VAL A 198 1.18 -14.22 -10.05
N LEU A 199 2.29 -14.40 -9.33
CA LEU A 199 2.39 -15.40 -8.27
C LEU A 199 1.48 -15.05 -7.09
N ASP A 200 1.50 -13.79 -6.66
CA ASP A 200 0.62 -13.26 -5.62
C ASP A 200 -0.85 -13.47 -5.98
N PHE A 201 -1.20 -13.13 -7.23
CA PHE A 201 -2.54 -13.28 -7.74
C PHE A 201 -3.01 -14.73 -7.65
N ASP A 202 -2.17 -15.69 -8.04
CA ASP A 202 -2.49 -17.12 -7.95
C ASP A 202 -2.79 -17.58 -6.52
N PHE A 203 -1.96 -17.15 -5.55
CA PHE A 203 -2.19 -17.41 -4.13
C PHE A 203 -3.51 -16.80 -3.65
N ILE A 204 -3.81 -15.54 -4.00
CA ILE A 204 -5.07 -14.89 -3.62
C ILE A 204 -6.27 -15.63 -4.25
N MET A 205 -6.13 -16.12 -5.49
CA MET A 205 -7.18 -16.88 -6.16
C MET A 205 -7.48 -18.21 -5.47
N THR A 206 -6.51 -18.84 -4.79
CA THR A 206 -6.80 -20.04 -3.98
C THR A 206 -7.83 -19.78 -2.91
N ILE A 207 -7.83 -18.57 -2.33
CA ILE A 207 -8.76 -18.15 -1.28
C ILE A 207 -10.07 -17.73 -1.91
N ASN A 208 -10.03 -16.78 -2.85
CA ASN A 208 -11.24 -16.17 -3.41
C ASN A 208 -12.16 -17.20 -4.10
N LYS A 209 -11.59 -18.22 -4.75
CA LYS A 209 -12.36 -19.29 -5.39
C LYS A 209 -13.06 -20.24 -4.41
N GLN A 210 -12.68 -20.28 -3.12
CA GLN A 210 -13.32 -21.20 -2.18
C GLN A 210 -14.77 -20.85 -1.89
N LYS A 211 -15.13 -19.55 -1.90
CA LYS A 211 -16.54 -19.14 -1.77
C LYS A 211 -17.36 -19.69 -2.94
N ALA A 212 -16.88 -19.49 -4.17
CA ALA A 212 -17.51 -19.99 -5.38
C ALA A 212 -17.65 -21.52 -5.36
N LYS A 213 -16.59 -22.23 -4.91
CA LYS A 213 -16.60 -23.70 -4.75
C LYS A 213 -17.70 -24.16 -3.79
N ILE A 214 -17.83 -23.54 -2.62
CA ILE A 214 -18.86 -23.91 -1.64
C ILE A 214 -20.27 -23.67 -2.19
N PHE A 215 -20.49 -22.56 -2.92
CA PHE A 215 -21.77 -22.33 -3.60
C PHE A 215 -22.04 -23.39 -4.67
N ALA A 216 -21.03 -23.77 -5.45
CA ALA A 216 -21.15 -24.77 -6.51
C ALA A 216 -21.47 -26.18 -5.97
N GLU A 217 -21.01 -26.52 -4.76
CA GLU A 217 -21.43 -27.75 -4.03
C GLU A 217 -22.94 -27.76 -3.75
N GLY A 218 -23.53 -26.59 -3.51
CA GLY A 218 -24.97 -26.39 -3.38
C GLY A 218 -25.69 -26.19 -4.71
N GLY A 219 -24.97 -26.29 -5.82
CA GLY A 219 -25.49 -26.12 -7.17
C GLY A 219 -25.62 -24.70 -7.68
N ILE A 220 -25.12 -23.70 -6.94
CA ILE A 220 -25.11 -22.30 -7.36
C ILE A 220 -23.72 -21.98 -7.92
N VAL A 221 -23.64 -21.69 -9.22
CA VAL A 221 -22.40 -21.20 -9.83
C VAL A 221 -22.40 -19.69 -9.69
N LEU A 222 -21.48 -19.17 -8.88
CA LEU A 222 -21.25 -17.75 -8.69
C LEU A 222 -19.75 -17.51 -8.59
N ASP A 223 -19.14 -17.09 -9.68
CA ASP A 223 -17.74 -16.70 -9.72
C ASP A 223 -17.63 -15.27 -10.26
N SER A 224 -17.24 -14.37 -9.36
CA SER A 224 -17.01 -12.95 -9.61
C SER A 224 -15.60 -12.56 -9.17
N THR A 225 -14.63 -13.48 -9.31
CA THR A 225 -13.23 -13.23 -8.98
C THR A 225 -12.52 -12.43 -10.09
N PRO A 226 -11.63 -11.47 -9.74
CA PRO A 226 -10.82 -10.75 -10.72
C PRO A 226 -10.10 -11.70 -11.69
N GLN A 227 -9.68 -11.16 -12.83
CA GLN A 227 -8.89 -11.88 -13.83
C GLN A 227 -7.50 -11.27 -13.94
N ILE A 228 -6.54 -12.06 -14.40
CA ILE A 228 -5.21 -11.60 -14.80
C ILE A 228 -4.88 -12.24 -16.15
N ASP A 229 -4.30 -11.47 -17.06
CA ASP A 229 -3.85 -11.98 -18.36
C ASP A 229 -2.39 -12.47 -18.29
N ASP A 230 -1.87 -12.96 -19.42
CA ASP A 230 -0.49 -13.48 -19.52
C ASP A 230 0.58 -12.39 -19.36
N ASP A 231 0.18 -11.12 -19.50
CA ASP A 231 1.05 -9.96 -19.29
C ASP A 231 1.08 -9.49 -17.83
N GLY A 232 0.31 -10.15 -16.95
CA GLY A 232 0.20 -9.77 -15.55
C GLY A 232 -0.74 -8.59 -15.31
N ILE A 233 -1.57 -8.23 -16.29
CA ILE A 233 -2.53 -7.12 -16.16
C ILE A 233 -3.80 -7.64 -15.49
N GLN A 234 -4.00 -7.21 -14.25
CA GLN A 234 -5.15 -7.55 -13.44
C GLN A 234 -6.38 -6.71 -13.82
N THR A 235 -7.53 -7.35 -13.96
CA THR A 235 -8.78 -6.70 -14.38
C THR A 235 -10.04 -7.23 -13.68
N LEU A 236 -11.16 -6.52 -13.87
CA LEU A 236 -12.47 -6.90 -13.33
C LEU A 236 -12.97 -8.28 -13.82
N PRO A 237 -13.80 -8.98 -13.02
CA PRO A 237 -14.35 -10.30 -13.29
C PRO A 237 -15.24 -10.31 -14.51
N VAL A 238 -15.30 -11.46 -15.14
CA VAL A 238 -16.41 -11.85 -16.01
C VAL A 238 -17.44 -12.56 -15.13
N ASP A 239 -18.63 -11.98 -14.96
CA ASP A 239 -19.69 -12.52 -14.10
C ASP A 239 -20.12 -13.91 -14.58
N LYS A 240 -19.73 -14.95 -13.85
CA LYS A 240 -20.17 -16.31 -14.14
C LYS A 240 -21.26 -16.69 -13.16
N ARG A 241 -22.50 -16.68 -13.64
CA ARG A 241 -23.68 -17.13 -12.89
C ARG A 241 -24.35 -18.29 -13.57
N GLY A 242 -24.82 -19.24 -12.78
CA GLY A 242 -25.55 -20.38 -13.28
C GLY A 242 -25.99 -21.32 -12.19
N ILE A 243 -26.60 -22.42 -12.61
CA ILE A 243 -27.03 -23.51 -11.75
C ILE A 243 -26.44 -24.80 -12.31
N ASN A 244 -25.97 -25.68 -11.44
CA ASN A 244 -25.52 -27.01 -11.83
C ASN A 244 -26.45 -28.09 -11.24
N LYS A 245 -26.18 -29.37 -11.58
CA LYS A 245 -27.00 -30.52 -11.19
C LYS A 245 -27.21 -30.68 -9.67
N ASN A 246 -26.39 -30.01 -8.85
CA ASN A 246 -26.44 -30.09 -7.40
C ASN A 246 -27.42 -29.12 -6.74
N ILE A 247 -28.29 -28.40 -7.47
CA ILE A 247 -29.13 -27.34 -6.88
C ILE A 247 -29.97 -27.78 -5.68
N PHE A 248 -30.43 -29.03 -5.67
CA PHE A 248 -31.19 -29.59 -4.56
C PHE A 248 -30.34 -29.87 -3.30
N TYR A 249 -29.02 -29.97 -3.44
CA TYR A 249 -28.10 -30.11 -2.30
C TYR A 249 -27.95 -28.82 -1.49
N ILE A 250 -28.35 -27.65 -2.02
CA ILE A 250 -28.30 -26.39 -1.27
C ILE A 250 -29.04 -26.48 0.07
N PHE A 251 -30.17 -27.18 0.11
CA PHE A 251 -30.96 -27.34 1.34
C PHE A 251 -30.20 -28.16 2.38
N LYS A 252 -29.49 -29.21 1.94
CA LYS A 252 -28.63 -30.03 2.81
C LYS A 252 -27.46 -29.23 3.35
N ILE A 253 -26.83 -28.39 2.52
CA ILE A 253 -25.75 -27.50 2.93
C ILE A 253 -26.26 -26.48 3.93
N LEU A 254 -27.34 -25.76 3.62
CA LEU A 254 -27.94 -24.77 4.53
C LEU A 254 -28.35 -25.38 5.87
N LYS A 255 -28.87 -26.60 5.87
CA LYS A 255 -29.19 -27.32 7.11
C LYS A 255 -27.93 -27.55 7.96
N LYS A 256 -26.82 -27.99 7.35
CA LYS A 256 -25.53 -28.17 8.05
C LYS A 256 -24.92 -26.84 8.51
N LEU A 257 -24.99 -25.78 7.70
CA LEU A 257 -24.47 -24.46 8.07
C LEU A 257 -25.26 -23.80 9.20
N LYS A 258 -26.53 -24.20 9.40
CA LYS A 258 -27.37 -23.80 10.54
C LYS A 258 -27.23 -24.70 11.76
N ASP A 259 -26.51 -25.82 11.63
CA ASP A 259 -26.10 -26.64 12.76
C ASP A 259 -24.85 -26.01 13.38
N TYR A 260 -25.08 -25.08 14.30
CA TYR A 260 -24.01 -24.29 14.90
C TYR A 260 -23.14 -25.10 15.87
N ASP A 261 -23.65 -26.17 16.50
CA ASP A 261 -22.85 -27.10 17.29
C ASP A 261 -21.86 -27.87 16.38
N TYR A 262 -22.32 -28.36 15.24
CA TYR A 262 -21.46 -28.98 14.23
C TYR A 262 -20.39 -28.01 13.71
N CYS A 263 -20.79 -26.79 13.34
CA CYS A 263 -19.87 -25.77 12.84
C CYS A 263 -18.84 -25.35 13.90
N LEU A 264 -19.26 -25.23 15.17
CA LEU A 264 -18.39 -24.93 16.30
C LEU A 264 -17.32 -26.01 16.48
N LYS A 265 -17.71 -27.28 16.47
CA LYS A 265 -16.78 -28.40 16.54
C LYS A 265 -15.79 -28.36 15.38
N LYS A 266 -16.26 -28.16 14.15
CA LYS A 266 -15.39 -28.03 12.97
C LYS A 266 -14.39 -26.89 13.09
N CYS A 267 -14.81 -25.74 13.62
CA CYS A 267 -13.90 -24.62 13.87
C CYS A 267 -12.78 -24.98 14.83
N LYS A 268 -13.11 -25.60 15.97
CA LYS A 268 -12.11 -26.06 16.95
C LYS A 268 -11.14 -27.06 16.32
N ASP A 269 -11.66 -28.05 15.60
CA ASP A 269 -10.87 -29.10 14.96
C ASP A 269 -9.88 -28.52 13.94
N PHE A 270 -10.35 -27.66 13.01
CA PHE A 270 -9.47 -27.14 11.97
C PHE A 270 -8.45 -26.16 12.53
N LEU A 271 -8.83 -25.29 13.49
CA LEU A 271 -7.89 -24.34 14.10
C LEU A 271 -6.77 -25.06 14.83
N HIS A 272 -7.09 -26.12 15.59
CA HIS A 272 -6.07 -26.93 16.26
C HIS A 272 -5.13 -27.62 15.26
N ARG A 273 -5.69 -28.21 14.20
CA ARG A 273 -4.90 -28.85 13.14
C ARG A 273 -3.93 -27.89 12.47
N TYR A 274 -4.41 -26.75 11.98
CA TYR A 274 -3.58 -25.79 11.25
C TYR A 274 -2.55 -25.08 12.15
N LYS A 275 -2.84 -24.87 13.44
CA LYS A 275 -1.85 -24.37 14.40
C LYS A 275 -0.67 -25.35 14.52
N ARG A 276 -0.97 -26.64 14.71
CA ARG A 276 0.06 -27.69 14.78
C ARG A 276 0.86 -27.80 13.50
N GLU A 277 0.21 -27.77 12.34
CA GLU A 277 0.89 -27.79 11.05
C GLU A 277 1.88 -26.60 10.88
N LEU A 278 1.55 -25.40 11.39
CA LEU A 278 2.46 -24.24 11.37
C LEU A 278 3.61 -24.37 12.39
N GLU A 279 3.40 -25.03 13.53
CA GLU A 279 4.47 -25.33 14.49
C GLU A 279 5.56 -26.20 13.86
N ASP A 280 5.17 -27.15 12.99
CA ASP A 280 6.13 -27.98 12.24
C ASP A 280 6.95 -27.14 11.24
N ILE A 281 6.33 -26.15 10.58
CA ILE A 281 7.00 -25.24 9.64
C ILE A 281 8.02 -24.33 10.33
N ASN A 282 7.73 -23.89 11.56
CA ASN A 282 8.63 -23.03 12.33
C ASN A 282 10.02 -23.64 12.58
N ASN A 283 10.16 -24.96 12.45
CA ASN A 283 11.43 -25.66 12.62
C ASN A 283 12.23 -25.82 11.32
N LEU A 284 11.72 -25.31 10.19
CA LEU A 284 12.40 -25.41 8.90
C LEU A 284 13.46 -24.32 8.74
N ASN A 285 14.65 -24.70 8.24
CA ASN A 285 15.66 -23.75 7.81
C ASN A 285 15.52 -23.44 6.31
N PHE A 286 14.94 -22.29 5.97
CA PHE A 286 14.73 -21.89 4.58
C PHE A 286 16.02 -21.51 3.84
N ASP A 287 17.06 -21.09 4.56
CA ASP A 287 18.34 -20.67 3.95
C ASP A 287 19.12 -21.85 3.35
N ASP A 288 18.92 -23.05 3.89
CA ASP A 288 19.58 -24.27 3.43
C ASP A 288 18.76 -25.08 2.42
N MET A 289 17.49 -24.72 2.20
CA MET A 289 16.61 -25.48 1.30
C MET A 289 17.11 -25.48 -0.14
N GLY A 290 17.09 -26.66 -0.77
CA GLY A 290 17.25 -26.80 -2.21
C GLY A 290 15.94 -26.59 -2.98
N LEU A 291 16.01 -26.41 -4.31
CA LEU A 291 14.82 -26.15 -5.14
C LEU A 291 13.71 -27.21 -5.01
N ASN A 292 14.07 -28.49 -4.86
CA ASN A 292 13.08 -29.56 -4.69
C ASN A 292 12.33 -29.47 -3.35
N GLU A 293 13.01 -29.05 -2.28
CA GLU A 293 12.40 -28.83 -0.96
C GLU A 293 11.52 -27.59 -0.98
N CYS A 294 12.02 -26.51 -1.57
CA CYS A 294 11.22 -25.32 -1.83
C CYS A 294 9.96 -25.66 -2.63
N LYS A 295 10.07 -26.55 -3.64
CA LYS A 295 8.93 -26.92 -4.50
C LYS A 295 7.83 -27.59 -3.68
N LYS A 296 8.22 -28.59 -2.87
CA LYS A 296 7.31 -29.27 -1.95
C LYS A 296 6.65 -28.30 -0.98
N PHE A 297 7.40 -27.33 -0.47
CA PHE A 297 6.87 -26.30 0.42
C PHE A 297 5.87 -25.36 -0.28
N ILE A 298 6.15 -24.93 -1.51
CA ILE A 298 5.23 -24.12 -2.32
C ILE A 298 3.95 -24.90 -2.66
N GLU A 299 4.04 -26.17 -3.02
CA GLU A 299 2.87 -27.04 -3.23
C GLU A 299 2.06 -27.24 -1.94
N TYR A 300 2.75 -27.47 -0.83
CA TYR A 300 2.12 -27.61 0.48
C TYR A 300 1.39 -26.32 0.89
N SER A 301 2.06 -25.17 0.83
CA SER A 301 1.49 -23.87 1.22
C SER A 301 0.31 -23.45 0.35
N TYR A 302 0.34 -23.75 -0.95
CA TYR A 302 -0.79 -23.52 -1.86
C TYR A 302 -2.02 -24.34 -1.44
N ASN A 303 -1.82 -25.63 -1.12
CA ASN A 303 -2.89 -26.51 -0.64
C ASN A 303 -3.39 -26.15 0.78
N PHE A 304 -2.49 -25.79 1.69
CA PHE A 304 -2.82 -25.31 3.03
C PHE A 304 -3.75 -24.10 2.93
N THR A 305 -3.35 -23.09 2.14
CA THR A 305 -4.10 -21.85 1.97
C THR A 305 -5.50 -22.13 1.41
N GLN A 306 -5.58 -22.98 0.39
CA GLN A 306 -6.85 -23.40 -0.20
C GLN A 306 -7.79 -24.06 0.84
N ASN A 307 -7.26 -25.02 1.62
CA ASN A 307 -8.06 -25.79 2.56
C ASN A 307 -8.48 -24.94 3.77
N LEU A 308 -7.57 -24.12 4.31
CA LEU A 308 -7.87 -23.21 5.42
C LEU A 308 -8.94 -22.19 5.02
N ALA A 309 -8.85 -21.61 3.82
CA ALA A 309 -9.86 -20.69 3.30
C ALA A 309 -11.23 -21.36 3.16
N TYR A 310 -11.25 -22.60 2.68
CA TYR A 310 -12.48 -23.39 2.55
C TYR A 310 -13.13 -23.63 3.92
N ASP A 311 -12.37 -24.13 4.89
CA ASP A 311 -12.86 -24.41 6.24
C ASP A 311 -13.33 -23.12 6.95
N ARG A 312 -12.56 -22.03 6.84
CA ARG A 312 -12.91 -20.70 7.34
C ARG A 312 -14.24 -20.23 6.77
N PHE A 313 -14.43 -20.27 5.45
CA PHE A 313 -15.65 -19.78 4.84
C PHE A 313 -16.86 -20.65 5.17
N LYS A 314 -16.69 -21.97 5.09
CA LYS A 314 -17.76 -22.93 5.29
C LYS A 314 -18.23 -22.98 6.74
N TYR A 315 -17.32 -23.04 7.71
CA TYR A 315 -17.68 -23.35 9.09
C TYR A 315 -17.66 -22.15 10.04
N ALA A 316 -16.96 -21.05 9.70
CA ALA A 316 -16.98 -19.83 10.51
C ALA A 316 -17.80 -18.72 9.84
N LEU A 317 -17.45 -18.31 8.61
CA LEU A 317 -18.03 -17.12 7.98
C LEU A 317 -19.50 -17.29 7.61
N PHE A 318 -19.89 -18.35 6.90
CA PHE A 318 -21.27 -18.52 6.47
C PHE A 318 -22.26 -18.72 7.64
N PRO A 319 -21.96 -19.56 8.66
CA PRO A 319 -22.81 -19.66 9.85
C PRO A 319 -22.99 -18.31 10.55
N LEU A 320 -21.92 -17.51 10.66
CA LEU A 320 -21.94 -16.16 11.22
C LEU A 320 -22.85 -15.21 10.42
N VAL A 321 -22.72 -15.19 9.09
CA VAL A 321 -23.57 -14.36 8.20
C VAL A 321 -25.04 -14.78 8.28
N LEU A 322 -25.32 -16.09 8.33
CA LEU A 322 -26.69 -16.61 8.45
C LEU A 322 -27.36 -16.21 9.78
N ASN A 323 -26.59 -16.09 10.87
CA ASN A 323 -27.10 -15.71 12.19
C ASN A 323 -27.25 -14.18 12.35
N SER A 324 -26.42 -13.37 11.69
CA SER A 324 -26.34 -11.91 11.85
C SER A 324 -27.69 -11.19 11.71
N LYS A 325 -28.50 -11.50 10.69
CA LYS A 325 -29.80 -10.84 10.48
C LYS A 325 -30.77 -11.06 11.65
N LYS A 326 -30.77 -12.27 12.21
CA LYS A 326 -31.63 -12.64 13.34
C LYS A 326 -31.18 -11.90 14.62
N LEU A 327 -29.88 -11.90 14.90
CA LEU A 327 -29.30 -11.20 16.04
C LEU A 327 -29.47 -9.69 15.96
N THR A 328 -29.38 -9.10 14.75
CA THR A 328 -29.66 -7.67 14.54
C THR A 328 -31.12 -7.33 14.90
N LYS A 329 -32.09 -8.16 14.52
CA LYS A 329 -33.49 -7.95 14.93
C LYS A 329 -33.69 -8.06 16.45
N ILE A 330 -32.87 -8.88 17.11
CA ILE A 330 -32.94 -9.10 18.56
C ILE A 330 -32.41 -7.87 19.30
N ILE A 331 -31.18 -7.45 18.98
CA ILE A 331 -30.50 -6.37 19.68
C ILE A 331 -31.14 -4.99 19.45
N LYS A 332 -31.82 -4.80 18.31
CA LYS A 332 -32.59 -3.58 18.03
C LYS A 332 -33.75 -3.31 18.98
N LYS A 333 -34.19 -4.30 19.76
CA LYS A 333 -35.17 -4.08 20.83
C LYS A 333 -34.55 -3.44 22.08
N VAL A 334 -33.23 -3.54 22.26
CA VAL A 334 -32.49 -2.82 23.31
C VAL A 334 -32.29 -1.38 22.87
N ASP A 335 -31.72 -1.18 21.68
CA ASP A 335 -31.59 0.13 21.05
C ASP A 335 -31.70 0.00 19.53
N THR A 336 -32.58 0.79 18.92
CA THR A 336 -32.81 0.80 17.46
C THR A 336 -31.56 1.08 16.62
N LYS A 337 -30.54 1.74 17.20
CA LYS A 337 -29.25 2.03 16.57
C LYS A 337 -28.32 0.82 16.55
N TYR A 338 -28.54 -0.18 17.41
CA TYR A 338 -27.68 -1.36 17.48
C TYR A 338 -27.82 -2.30 16.29
N SER A 339 -26.77 -3.10 16.10
CA SER A 339 -26.60 -4.11 15.07
C SER A 339 -26.06 -5.40 15.70
N SER A 340 -26.08 -6.52 14.97
CA SER A 340 -25.47 -7.75 15.50
C SER A 340 -24.00 -7.59 15.89
N PHE A 341 -23.30 -6.57 15.37
CA PHE A 341 -21.87 -6.34 15.66
C PHE A 341 -21.65 -5.81 17.07
N ASP A 342 -22.66 -5.23 17.72
CA ASP A 342 -22.56 -4.80 19.10
C ASP A 342 -22.45 -5.98 20.08
N PHE A 343 -22.76 -7.20 19.63
CA PHE A 343 -22.42 -8.42 20.37
C PHE A 343 -20.92 -8.73 20.40
N TYR A 344 -20.05 -7.93 19.76
CA TYR A 344 -18.60 -8.08 19.84
C TYR A 344 -17.94 -7.22 20.93
N TRP A 345 -18.70 -6.43 21.70
CA TRP A 345 -18.14 -5.68 22.82
C TRP A 345 -17.37 -6.60 23.78
N ASN A 346 -16.20 -6.16 24.22
CA ASN A 346 -15.28 -6.92 25.08
C ASN A 346 -14.93 -8.32 24.53
N LEU A 347 -14.84 -8.51 23.21
CA LEU A 347 -14.43 -9.78 22.60
C LEU A 347 -12.92 -9.80 22.37
N ASP A 348 -12.23 -10.73 23.01
CA ASP A 348 -10.81 -11.04 22.75
C ASP A 348 -10.71 -11.85 21.45
N ASN A 349 -10.55 -11.14 20.34
CA ASN A 349 -10.18 -11.70 19.04
C ASN A 349 -8.74 -11.28 18.72
N LYS A 350 -8.12 -11.90 17.71
CA LYS A 350 -6.70 -11.65 17.42
C LYS A 350 -6.37 -10.17 17.20
N THR A 351 -7.24 -9.44 16.51
CA THR A 351 -7.05 -8.01 16.21
C THR A 351 -7.16 -7.14 17.47
N SER A 352 -8.12 -7.43 18.36
CA SER A 352 -8.24 -6.71 19.64
C SER A 352 -7.10 -7.04 20.60
N VAL A 353 -6.60 -8.28 20.60
CA VAL A 353 -5.42 -8.68 21.40
C VAL A 353 -4.18 -7.88 21.01
N VAL A 354 -3.87 -7.79 19.70
CA VAL A 354 -2.75 -6.98 19.19
C VAL A 354 -2.86 -5.53 19.68
N THR A 355 -4.04 -4.94 19.53
CA THR A 355 -4.31 -3.55 19.94
C THR A 355 -4.11 -3.38 21.44
N ASN A 356 -4.67 -4.28 22.26
CA ASN A 356 -4.56 -4.25 23.71
C ASN A 356 -3.10 -4.37 24.18
N ASP A 357 -2.31 -5.25 23.56
CA ASP A 357 -0.91 -5.43 23.92
C ASP A 357 -0.06 -4.21 23.57
N ILE A 358 -0.32 -3.55 22.43
CA ILE A 358 0.32 -2.27 22.09
C ILE A 358 -0.02 -1.18 23.13
N TYR A 359 -1.28 -1.09 23.58
CA TYR A 359 -1.66 -0.14 24.63
C TYR A 359 -0.99 -0.45 25.98
N LYS A 360 -0.87 -1.73 26.34
CA LYS A 360 -0.12 -2.13 27.54
C LYS A 360 1.35 -1.71 27.43
N MET A 361 1.98 -1.96 26.28
CA MET A 361 3.35 -1.52 26.02
C MET A 361 3.48 0.00 26.14
N ALA A 362 2.56 0.76 25.55
CA ALA A 362 2.57 2.22 25.67
C ALA A 362 2.45 2.69 27.12
N ASN A 363 1.62 2.04 27.95
CA ASN A 363 1.48 2.35 29.37
C ASN A 363 2.77 2.07 30.16
N GLU A 364 3.46 0.97 29.86
CA GLU A 364 4.75 0.67 30.49
C GLU A 364 5.84 1.63 30.04
N ILE A 365 5.91 1.95 28.74
CA ILE A 365 6.87 2.93 28.18
C ILE A 365 6.70 4.32 28.81
N ARG A 366 5.46 4.75 29.12
CA ARG A 366 5.22 6.04 29.80
C ARG A 366 5.89 6.16 31.16
N LYS A 367 6.22 5.04 31.82
CA LYS A 367 6.93 5.05 33.11
C LYS A 367 8.41 5.43 32.96
N ASN A 368 8.97 5.37 31.75
CA ASN A 368 10.33 5.78 31.44
C ASN A 368 10.35 6.93 30.44
N GLU A 369 10.58 8.15 30.94
CA GLU A 369 10.63 9.36 30.11
C GLU A 369 11.77 9.34 29.07
N ALA A 370 12.91 8.70 29.34
CA ALA A 370 14.01 8.63 28.36
C ALA A 370 13.61 7.76 27.15
N LEU A 371 13.07 6.57 27.40
CA LEU A 371 12.57 5.67 26.36
C LEU A 371 11.44 6.32 25.56
N LYS A 372 10.46 6.92 26.25
CA LYS A 372 9.35 7.64 25.62
C LYS A 372 9.84 8.75 24.69
N ASN A 373 10.76 9.60 25.17
CA ASN A 373 11.31 10.70 24.36
C ASN A 373 12.11 10.18 23.16
N SER A 374 12.87 9.09 23.33
CA SER A 374 13.59 8.43 22.23
C SER A 374 12.62 7.97 21.12
N ILE A 375 11.54 7.28 21.49
CA ILE A 375 10.50 6.84 20.53
C ILE A 375 9.85 8.04 19.82
N ILE A 376 9.44 9.07 20.57
CA ILE A 376 8.77 10.26 20.02
C ILE A 376 9.70 11.05 19.09
N SER A 377 11.00 11.12 19.41
CA SER A 377 12.00 11.86 18.62
C SER A 377 12.27 11.28 17.23
N GLY A 378 11.80 10.06 16.95
CA GLY A 378 11.92 9.45 15.64
C GLY A 378 13.06 8.43 15.51
N GLU A 379 13.68 8.02 16.62
CA GLU A 379 14.76 7.01 16.62
C GLU A 379 14.29 5.68 16.01
N SER A 380 15.24 4.94 15.43
CA SER A 380 14.95 3.67 14.74
C SER A 380 14.70 2.53 15.72
N PHE A 381 13.88 1.56 15.31
CA PHE A 381 13.59 0.38 16.12
C PHE A 381 14.85 -0.31 16.65
N LYS A 382 15.83 -0.53 15.77
CA LYS A 382 17.09 -1.20 16.11
C LYS A 382 17.81 -0.50 17.27
N LYS A 383 17.93 0.83 17.22
CA LYS A 383 18.64 1.59 18.23
C LYS A 383 17.94 1.51 19.59
N ILE A 384 16.61 1.69 19.60
CA ILE A 384 15.83 1.61 20.84
C ILE A 384 15.87 0.19 21.43
N TYR A 385 15.82 -0.83 20.58
CA TYR A 385 15.93 -2.24 20.97
C TYR A 385 17.30 -2.59 21.57
N GLU A 386 18.38 -1.98 21.09
CA GLU A 386 19.74 -2.18 21.63
C GLU A 386 20.01 -1.37 22.91
N GLU A 387 19.39 -0.19 23.06
CA GLU A 387 19.67 0.75 24.15
C GLU A 387 18.81 0.52 25.41
N TYR A 388 17.59 -0.02 25.26
CA TYR A 388 16.63 -0.16 26.37
C TYR A 388 16.19 -1.62 26.58
N ASP A 389 16.75 -2.27 27.61
CA ASP A 389 16.41 -3.68 27.96
C ASP A 389 14.92 -3.90 28.24
N GLU A 390 14.27 -2.94 28.88
CA GLU A 390 12.82 -3.02 29.15
C GLU A 390 12.00 -3.02 27.86
N PHE A 391 12.41 -2.23 26.86
CA PHE A 391 11.77 -2.18 25.55
C PHE A 391 11.97 -3.51 24.82
N LYS A 392 13.20 -4.02 24.85
CA LYS A 392 13.54 -5.34 24.31
C LYS A 392 12.66 -6.44 24.89
N CYS A 393 12.54 -6.54 26.22
CA CYS A 393 11.68 -7.53 26.86
C CYS A 393 10.20 -7.41 26.46
N MET A 394 9.68 -6.18 26.34
CA MET A 394 8.31 -5.94 25.89
C MET A 394 8.10 -6.37 24.43
N VAL A 395 9.04 -6.01 23.56
CA VAL A 395 8.97 -6.34 22.14
C VAL A 395 9.14 -7.83 21.89
N ASP A 396 10.07 -8.52 22.55
CA ASP A 396 10.26 -9.97 22.38
C ASP A 396 8.97 -10.74 22.71
N ARG A 397 8.26 -10.32 23.78
CA ARG A 397 6.95 -10.86 24.12
C ARG A 397 5.92 -10.56 23.02
N PHE A 398 5.85 -9.31 22.57
CA PHE A 398 4.92 -8.90 21.52
C PHE A 398 5.16 -9.65 20.20
N MET A 399 6.43 -9.79 19.77
CA MET A 399 6.79 -10.48 18.53
C MET A 399 6.49 -11.98 18.61
N LYS A 400 6.68 -12.60 19.77
CA LYS A 400 6.28 -14.00 19.99
C LYS A 400 4.77 -14.21 19.81
N ASP A 401 3.97 -13.33 20.41
CA ASP A 401 2.52 -13.53 20.45
C ASP A 401 1.83 -13.00 19.18
N ASN A 402 2.32 -11.89 18.63
CA ASN A 402 1.64 -11.07 17.60
C ASN A 402 2.52 -10.78 16.37
N GLY A 403 3.76 -11.25 16.33
CA GLY A 403 4.76 -10.86 15.33
C GLY A 403 4.38 -11.18 13.89
N PHE A 404 3.58 -12.22 13.65
CA PHE A 404 3.13 -12.59 12.31
C PHE A 404 2.00 -11.70 11.75
N LYS A 405 1.51 -10.72 12.52
CA LYS A 405 0.44 -9.86 12.05
C LYS A 405 0.93 -8.94 10.93
N SER A 406 0.29 -9.04 9.76
CA SER A 406 0.64 -8.25 8.58
C SER A 406 0.13 -6.81 8.61
N ASP A 407 0.78 -5.95 7.83
CA ASP A 407 0.48 -4.54 7.54
C ASP A 407 -0.86 -4.29 6.86
N TYR A 408 -1.40 -5.26 6.11
CA TYR A 408 -2.78 -5.18 5.63
C TYR A 408 -3.44 -6.57 5.60
N ASN A 409 -4.78 -6.58 5.59
CA ASN A 409 -5.60 -7.78 5.69
C ASN A 409 -5.67 -8.59 4.38
N CYS A 410 -4.58 -8.67 3.63
CA CYS A 410 -4.48 -9.42 2.38
C CYS A 410 -3.56 -10.64 2.53
N TYR A 411 -3.72 -11.53 1.57
CA TYR A 411 -3.24 -12.89 1.56
C TYR A 411 -2.21 -13.05 0.44
N CYS A 412 -1.08 -12.35 0.58
CA CYS A 412 -0.09 -12.22 -0.48
C CYS A 412 1.34 -12.10 0.06
N LEU A 413 2.28 -12.33 -0.84
CA LEU A 413 3.72 -12.18 -0.64
C LEU A 413 4.08 -10.72 -0.40
N PHE A 414 3.39 -9.75 -1.01
CA PHE A 414 3.72 -8.34 -0.79
C PHE A 414 3.54 -7.85 0.66
N ALA A 415 2.75 -8.56 1.49
CA ALA A 415 2.46 -8.14 2.86
C ALA A 415 3.68 -8.34 3.76
N LYS A 416 3.91 -7.44 4.72
CA LYS A 416 5.00 -7.57 5.70
C LYS A 416 4.42 -7.77 7.09
N THR A 417 4.97 -8.72 7.83
CA THR A 417 4.63 -8.93 9.25
C THR A 417 5.39 -7.94 10.16
N PHE A 418 5.04 -7.86 11.45
CA PHE A 418 5.83 -7.09 12.43
C PHE A 418 7.26 -7.63 12.59
N ILE A 419 7.47 -8.93 12.38
CA ILE A 419 8.80 -9.54 12.39
C ILE A 419 9.65 -9.01 11.22
N GLU A 420 9.02 -8.80 10.05
CA GLU A 420 9.71 -8.35 8.84
C GLU A 420 9.90 -6.84 8.78
N ASP A 421 9.03 -6.07 9.44
CA ASP A 421 9.10 -4.61 9.51
C ASP A 421 8.77 -4.12 10.93
N PRO A 422 9.73 -4.23 11.88
CA PRO A 422 9.49 -3.91 13.28
C PRO A 422 9.35 -2.41 13.58
N ASP A 423 9.85 -1.54 12.69
CA ASP A 423 9.64 -0.08 12.80
C ASP A 423 8.16 0.32 12.76
N ARG A 424 7.30 -0.54 12.17
CA ARG A 424 5.84 -0.38 12.25
C ARG A 424 5.34 -0.26 13.68
N LEU A 425 5.88 -1.05 14.61
CA LEU A 425 5.48 -0.99 16.02
C LEU A 425 5.75 0.40 16.62
N LEU A 426 6.89 1.02 16.29
CA LEU A 426 7.19 2.38 16.72
C LEU A 426 6.24 3.41 16.10
N ASN A 427 5.89 3.24 14.82
CA ASN A 427 4.96 4.14 14.14
C ASN A 427 3.56 4.14 14.79
N ILE A 428 3.14 3.01 15.38
CA ILE A 428 1.90 2.92 16.15
C ILE A 428 2.06 3.54 17.55
N LEU A 429 3.19 3.27 18.22
CA LEU A 429 3.43 3.73 19.59
C LEU A 429 3.60 5.25 19.68
N ARG A 430 4.28 5.89 18.72
CA ARG A 430 4.53 7.33 18.69
C ARG A 430 3.28 8.20 18.93
N PRO A 431 2.19 8.07 18.14
CA PRO A 431 0.99 8.87 18.37
C PRO A 431 0.28 8.52 19.68
N ILE A 432 0.33 7.26 20.14
CA ILE A 432 -0.25 6.85 21.43
C ILE A 432 0.50 7.53 22.59
N LEU A 433 1.82 7.55 22.54
CA LEU A 433 2.68 8.15 23.57
C LEU A 433 2.64 9.68 23.56
N SER A 434 2.35 10.29 22.41
CA SER A 434 2.24 11.74 22.24
C SER A 434 0.88 12.30 22.70
N ALA A 435 -0.13 11.46 22.95
CA ALA A 435 -1.45 11.89 23.40
C ALA A 435 -1.53 12.02 24.92
N ASP A 436 -2.13 13.13 25.41
CA ASP A 436 -2.31 13.42 26.85
C ASP A 436 -3.10 12.33 27.60
N GLU A 437 -2.63 11.98 28.80
CA GLU A 437 -3.20 10.95 29.70
C GLU A 437 -4.70 11.16 30.00
N ASN A 438 -5.13 12.43 30.07
CA ASN A 438 -6.51 12.82 30.39
C ASN A 438 -7.53 12.55 29.26
N SER A 439 -7.08 12.15 28.08
CA SER A 439 -7.95 11.76 26.97
C SER A 439 -8.45 10.31 27.04
N ASN A 440 -8.05 9.55 28.06
CA ASN A 440 -8.41 8.13 28.23
C ASN A 440 -9.85 7.87 28.70
N ASN A 441 -10.65 8.92 28.91
CA ASN A 441 -12.03 8.82 29.43
C ASN A 441 -13.15 9.03 28.38
N ILE A 442 -12.95 8.61 27.11
CA ILE A 442 -14.08 8.54 26.15
C ILE A 442 -14.65 7.11 26.01
N ASN A 443 -14.24 6.18 26.87
CA ASN A 443 -15.02 4.96 27.05
C ASN A 443 -16.29 5.30 27.86
N GLN A 444 -17.39 5.62 27.17
CA GLN A 444 -18.64 4.99 27.62
C GLN A 444 -18.35 3.49 27.55
N GLU A 445 -18.07 2.85 28.69
CA GLU A 445 -17.79 1.42 28.76
C GLU A 445 -18.94 0.66 28.11
N LYS A 446 -18.72 0.26 26.85
CA LYS A 446 -19.55 -0.69 26.14
C LYS A 446 -19.38 -2.03 26.84
N ASP A 447 -20.28 -2.28 27.77
CA ASP A 447 -20.26 -3.42 28.68
C ASP A 447 -21.17 -4.52 28.13
N PHE A 448 -20.54 -5.58 27.61
CA PHE A 448 -21.24 -6.75 27.10
C PHE A 448 -22.16 -7.40 28.15
N SER A 449 -21.78 -7.37 29.42
CA SER A 449 -22.58 -7.93 30.52
C SER A 449 -23.88 -7.14 30.70
N LYS A 450 -23.82 -5.80 30.66
CA LYS A 450 -25.02 -4.93 30.69
C LYS A 450 -25.92 -5.13 29.46
N LEU A 451 -25.31 -5.29 28.29
CA LEU A 451 -26.05 -5.61 27.06
C LEU A 451 -26.81 -6.93 27.21
N MET A 452 -26.14 -7.99 27.65
CA MET A 452 -26.75 -9.31 27.85
C MET A 452 -27.83 -9.29 28.94
N GLN A 453 -27.63 -8.52 30.02
CA GLN A 453 -28.66 -8.31 31.05
C GLN A 453 -29.91 -7.63 30.47
N SER A 454 -29.74 -6.66 29.58
CA SER A 454 -30.86 -6.01 28.88
C SER A 454 -31.61 -6.99 27.97
N ILE A 455 -30.89 -7.85 27.26
CA ILE A 455 -31.48 -8.92 26.45
C ILE A 455 -32.26 -9.91 27.33
N LYS A 456 -31.72 -10.28 28.51
CA LYS A 456 -32.40 -11.15 29.49
C LYS A 456 -33.73 -10.57 29.95
N ASN A 457 -33.75 -9.28 30.29
CA ASN A 457 -34.95 -8.60 30.73
C ASN A 457 -36.05 -8.54 29.67
N ILE A 458 -35.68 -8.34 28.39
CA ILE A 458 -36.62 -8.23 27.27
C ILE A 458 -37.15 -9.61 26.85
N TYR A 459 -36.27 -10.61 26.72
CA TYR A 459 -36.61 -11.88 26.08
C TYR A 459 -36.94 -13.01 27.07
N LYS A 460 -36.63 -12.84 28.36
CA LYS A 460 -36.98 -13.73 29.49
C LYS A 460 -36.86 -15.22 29.11
N ASN A 461 -37.98 -15.89 28.83
CA ASN A 461 -38.04 -17.32 28.52
C ASN A 461 -37.26 -17.74 27.25
N LYS A 462 -36.92 -16.80 26.36
CA LYS A 462 -36.10 -17.05 25.17
C LYS A 462 -34.62 -16.71 25.38
N TYR A 463 -34.23 -16.22 26.55
CA TYR A 463 -32.89 -15.72 26.83
C TYR A 463 -31.82 -16.79 26.62
N GLU A 464 -31.96 -17.96 27.24
CA GLU A 464 -30.95 -19.04 27.14
C GLU A 464 -30.66 -19.43 25.69
N TYR A 465 -31.71 -19.52 24.87
CA TYR A 465 -31.54 -19.77 23.45
C TYR A 465 -30.78 -18.62 22.76
N ILE A 466 -31.13 -17.36 23.03
CA ILE A 466 -30.48 -16.19 22.43
C ILE A 466 -29.02 -16.08 22.87
N GLU A 467 -28.73 -16.28 24.15
CA GLU A 467 -27.38 -16.31 24.72
C GLU A 467 -26.52 -17.33 23.98
N LYS A 468 -27.00 -18.57 23.84
CA LYS A 468 -26.32 -19.60 23.04
C LYS A 468 -26.11 -19.17 21.58
N GLN A 469 -27.06 -18.47 20.95
CA GLN A 469 -26.87 -17.92 19.59
C GLN A 469 -25.81 -16.81 19.53
N VAL A 470 -25.71 -15.97 20.57
CA VAL A 470 -24.70 -14.91 20.70
C VAL A 470 -23.32 -15.53 20.89
N ASP A 471 -23.20 -16.59 21.69
CA ASP A 471 -21.93 -17.31 21.90
C ASP A 471 -21.39 -17.90 20.60
N TYR A 472 -22.24 -18.56 19.80
CA TYR A 472 -21.83 -19.03 18.47
C TYR A 472 -21.38 -17.88 17.58
N PHE A 473 -22.13 -16.78 17.57
CA PHE A 473 -21.82 -15.63 16.75
C PHE A 473 -20.48 -14.98 17.13
N ARG A 474 -20.19 -14.87 18.42
CA ARG A 474 -18.90 -14.40 18.96
C ARG A 474 -17.78 -15.38 18.62
N TYR A 475 -17.99 -16.68 18.83
CA TYR A 475 -16.95 -17.68 18.55
C TYR A 475 -16.61 -17.81 17.06
N PHE A 476 -17.61 -17.79 16.17
CA PHE A 476 -17.36 -17.83 14.73
C PHE A 476 -16.59 -16.59 14.25
N HIS A 477 -16.77 -15.44 14.93
CA HIS A 477 -15.94 -14.27 14.69
C HIS A 477 -14.49 -14.50 15.14
N ILE A 478 -14.27 -15.04 16.34
CA ILE A 478 -12.92 -15.44 16.80
C ILE A 478 -12.27 -16.39 15.79
N ALA A 479 -12.95 -17.47 15.40
CA ALA A 479 -12.41 -18.44 14.45
C ALA A 479 -12.06 -17.83 13.09
N ARG A 480 -12.85 -16.83 12.64
CA ARG A 480 -12.57 -16.06 11.42
C ARG A 480 -11.30 -15.22 11.53
N GLU A 481 -11.07 -14.56 12.66
CA GLU A 481 -9.86 -13.75 12.88
C GLU A 481 -8.62 -14.64 13.13
N GLU A 482 -8.76 -15.70 13.94
CA GLU A 482 -7.69 -16.66 14.20
C GLU A 482 -7.21 -17.35 12.93
N SER A 483 -8.13 -17.84 12.09
CA SER A 483 -7.77 -18.43 10.79
C SER A 483 -7.12 -17.42 9.84
N GLN A 484 -7.31 -16.11 10.05
CA GLN A 484 -6.56 -15.10 9.31
C GLN A 484 -5.10 -15.09 9.76
N TYR A 485 -4.87 -15.05 11.07
CA TYR A 485 -3.52 -15.05 11.60
C TYR A 485 -2.73 -16.29 11.17
N LEU A 486 -3.37 -17.46 11.09
CA LEU A 486 -2.72 -18.69 10.63
C LEU A 486 -2.17 -18.59 9.20
N TRP A 487 -2.91 -18.03 8.24
CA TRP A 487 -2.31 -17.82 6.92
C TRP A 487 -1.30 -16.67 6.92
N GLU A 488 -1.44 -15.65 7.77
CA GLU A 488 -0.46 -14.54 7.83
C GLU A 488 0.90 -15.10 8.27
N THR A 489 0.88 -16.01 9.26
CA THR A 489 2.02 -16.85 9.64
C THR A 489 2.54 -17.71 8.49
N LEU A 490 1.66 -18.40 7.74
CA LEU A 490 2.12 -19.18 6.58
C LEU A 490 2.83 -18.29 5.55
N PHE A 491 2.26 -17.13 5.21
CA PHE A 491 2.79 -16.26 4.17
C PHE A 491 4.16 -15.65 4.53
N TYR A 492 4.46 -15.48 5.82
CA TYR A 492 5.82 -15.19 6.28
C TYR A 492 6.82 -16.25 5.79
N TYR A 493 6.52 -17.53 6.02
CA TYR A 493 7.36 -18.63 5.55
C TYR A 493 7.36 -18.81 4.03
N VAL A 494 6.23 -18.53 3.36
CA VAL A 494 6.17 -18.53 1.89
C VAL A 494 7.10 -17.45 1.33
N ARG A 495 7.14 -16.25 1.91
CA ARG A 495 8.11 -15.22 1.50
C ARG A 495 9.56 -15.68 1.69
N MET A 496 9.90 -16.31 2.81
CA MET A 496 11.24 -16.86 3.02
C MET A 496 11.60 -17.89 1.94
N CYS A 497 10.68 -18.80 1.63
CA CYS A 497 10.87 -19.79 0.57
C CYS A 497 11.00 -19.14 -0.81
N VAL A 498 10.16 -18.16 -1.14
CA VAL A 498 10.21 -17.47 -2.44
C VAL A 498 11.49 -16.64 -2.60
N LYS A 499 11.97 -15.98 -1.54
CA LYS A 499 13.29 -15.33 -1.51
C LYS A 499 14.40 -16.33 -1.80
N ARG A 500 14.37 -17.50 -1.15
CA ARG A 500 15.34 -18.58 -1.37
C ARG A 500 15.30 -19.09 -2.82
N ILE A 501 14.11 -19.33 -3.37
CA ILE A 501 13.93 -19.75 -4.76
C ILE A 501 14.53 -18.72 -5.72
N ASN A 502 14.25 -17.43 -5.50
CA ASN A 502 14.79 -16.34 -6.30
C ASN A 502 16.32 -16.27 -6.22
N TYR A 503 16.87 -16.46 -5.02
CA TYR A 503 18.31 -16.48 -4.81
C TYR A 503 18.98 -17.62 -5.57
N ILE A 504 18.43 -18.84 -5.52
CA ILE A 504 19.00 -19.98 -6.26
C ILE A 504 18.93 -19.78 -7.78
N LEU A 505 17.84 -19.21 -8.30
CA LEU A 505 17.60 -19.10 -9.74
C LEU A 505 18.19 -17.86 -10.40
N ILE A 506 18.22 -16.72 -9.69
CA ILE A 506 18.58 -15.39 -10.23
C ILE A 506 19.82 -14.81 -9.53
N GLY A 507 20.15 -15.24 -8.30
CA GLY A 507 21.32 -14.78 -7.56
C GLY A 507 21.08 -13.57 -6.63
N ASN A 508 19.82 -13.24 -6.33
CA ASN A 508 19.48 -12.23 -5.32
C ASN A 508 18.14 -12.55 -4.64
N GLU A 509 17.84 -11.87 -3.53
CA GLU A 509 16.61 -12.11 -2.75
C GLU A 509 15.40 -11.26 -3.19
N ASN A 510 15.57 -10.33 -4.14
CA ASN A 510 14.48 -9.47 -4.62
C ASN A 510 13.56 -10.24 -5.57
N TYR A 511 12.64 -11.00 -4.98
CA TYR A 511 11.71 -11.85 -5.70
C TYR A 511 10.62 -11.09 -6.45
N GLU A 512 10.32 -9.83 -6.08
CA GLU A 512 9.27 -9.02 -6.71
C GLU A 512 9.57 -8.68 -8.17
N VAL A 513 10.84 -8.43 -8.48
CA VAL A 513 11.34 -8.25 -9.86
C VAL A 513 11.83 -9.55 -10.48
N GLY A 514 11.74 -10.67 -9.75
CA GLY A 514 12.16 -11.98 -10.21
C GLY A 514 10.99 -12.95 -10.29
N VAL A 515 11.09 -14.05 -9.54
CA VAL A 515 10.17 -15.19 -9.62
C VAL A 515 8.71 -14.88 -9.25
N ALA A 516 8.39 -13.75 -8.60
CA ALA A 516 7.01 -13.31 -8.40
C ALA A 516 6.27 -13.05 -9.73
N ASN A 517 7.03 -12.82 -10.80
CA ASN A 517 6.51 -12.62 -12.16
C ASN A 517 6.26 -13.94 -12.90
N LEU A 518 6.39 -15.09 -12.25
CA LEU A 518 5.96 -16.39 -12.78
C LEU A 518 4.65 -16.81 -12.11
N PHE A 519 3.69 -17.29 -12.90
CA PHE A 519 2.51 -17.95 -12.35
C PHE A 519 2.92 -19.17 -11.54
N TYR A 520 2.08 -19.59 -10.58
CA TYR A 520 2.33 -20.73 -9.71
C TYR A 520 2.79 -21.98 -10.49
N LYS A 521 2.12 -22.31 -11.59
CA LYS A 521 2.50 -23.46 -12.44
C LYS A 521 3.84 -23.26 -13.12
N GLU A 522 4.10 -22.06 -13.65
CA GLU A 522 5.37 -21.74 -14.30
C GLU A 522 6.52 -21.84 -13.31
N LEU A 523 6.33 -21.35 -12.07
CA LEU A 523 7.30 -21.46 -11.00
C LEU A 523 7.59 -22.93 -10.67
N LEU A 524 6.56 -23.77 -10.52
CA LEU A 524 6.75 -25.20 -10.28
C LEU A 524 7.51 -25.90 -11.42
N ASP A 525 7.24 -25.50 -12.67
CA ASP A 525 7.91 -26.06 -13.85
C ASP A 525 9.40 -25.65 -13.86
N VAL A 526 9.71 -24.38 -13.56
CA VAL A 526 11.09 -23.88 -13.40
C VAL A 526 11.82 -24.65 -12.29
N MET A 527 11.19 -24.82 -11.13
CA MET A 527 11.79 -25.54 -10.00
C MET A 527 12.00 -27.02 -10.31
N SER A 528 11.16 -27.62 -11.14
CA SER A 528 11.33 -29.01 -11.62
C SER A 528 12.49 -29.15 -12.59
N ARG A 529 12.72 -28.13 -13.42
CA ARG A 529 13.89 -28.07 -14.31
C ARG A 529 15.18 -27.76 -13.57
N GLY A 530 15.10 -27.00 -12.48
CA GLY A 530 16.25 -26.55 -11.69
C GLY A 530 16.89 -25.25 -12.19
N SER A 531 16.39 -24.68 -13.28
CA SER A 531 16.93 -23.45 -13.88
C SER A 531 15.86 -22.69 -14.68
N LEU A 532 16.10 -21.39 -14.86
CA LEU A 532 15.34 -20.51 -15.76
C LEU A 532 15.86 -20.69 -17.20
N ASN A 533 14.95 -20.78 -18.16
CA ASN A 533 15.28 -20.71 -19.59
C ASN A 533 14.95 -19.34 -20.19
N ASP A 534 15.26 -19.13 -21.47
CA ASP A 534 15.02 -17.85 -22.16
C ASP A 534 13.54 -17.43 -22.15
N SER A 535 12.61 -18.39 -22.22
CA SER A 535 11.17 -18.09 -22.15
C SER A 535 10.74 -17.66 -20.76
N ASP A 536 11.30 -18.23 -19.69
CA ASP A 536 11.00 -17.83 -18.32
C ASP A 536 11.53 -16.41 -18.06
N MET A 537 12.75 -16.12 -18.53
CA MET A 537 13.36 -14.79 -18.42
C MET A 537 12.60 -13.74 -19.24
N GLU A 538 12.14 -14.08 -20.44
CA GLU A 538 11.28 -13.20 -21.25
C GLU A 538 9.99 -12.84 -20.49
N LYS A 539 9.30 -13.82 -19.90
CA LYS A 539 8.08 -13.58 -19.13
C LYS A 539 8.32 -12.68 -17.92
N ILE A 540 9.39 -12.94 -17.16
CA ILE A 540 9.76 -12.11 -15.99
C ILE A 540 10.00 -10.66 -16.44
N ASN A 541 10.82 -10.46 -17.48
CA ASN A 541 11.16 -9.13 -17.99
C ASN A 541 9.93 -8.40 -18.56
N ARG A 542 9.11 -9.09 -19.35
CA ARG A 542 7.89 -8.53 -19.95
C ARG A 542 6.90 -8.09 -18.89
N ARG A 543 6.59 -8.95 -17.91
CA ARG A 543 5.63 -8.66 -16.83
C ARG A 543 6.14 -7.58 -15.88
N ASN A 544 7.45 -7.51 -15.64
CA ASN A 544 8.05 -6.38 -14.93
C ASN A 544 7.86 -5.05 -15.66
N LYS A 545 8.16 -5.02 -16.96
CA LYS A 545 7.97 -3.81 -17.78
C LYS A 545 6.50 -3.37 -17.81
N LYS A 546 5.57 -4.32 -17.79
CA LYS A 546 4.11 -4.05 -17.82
C LYS A 546 3.47 -3.81 -16.44
N PHE A 547 4.19 -4.01 -15.34
CA PHE A 547 3.60 -3.82 -14.00
C PHE A 547 3.10 -2.40 -13.73
N PRO A 548 3.76 -1.32 -14.19
CA PRO A 548 3.17 0.03 -14.12
C PRO A 548 1.80 0.13 -14.79
N LEU A 549 1.62 -0.48 -15.97
CA LEU A 549 0.32 -0.58 -16.66
C LEU A 549 -0.69 -1.35 -15.80
N ALA A 550 -0.28 -2.46 -15.17
CA ALA A 550 -1.16 -3.22 -14.27
C ALA A 550 -1.68 -2.37 -13.10
N ILE A 551 -0.82 -1.53 -12.50
CA ILE A 551 -1.20 -0.60 -11.44
C ILE A 551 -2.27 0.38 -11.93
N LYS A 552 -2.03 1.02 -13.09
CA LYS A 552 -2.98 1.99 -13.66
C LYS A 552 -4.32 1.35 -14.04
N VAL A 553 -4.29 0.21 -14.73
CA VAL A 553 -5.52 -0.52 -15.10
C VAL A 553 -6.32 -0.92 -13.87
N TRP A 554 -5.65 -1.36 -12.80
CA TRP A 554 -6.33 -1.71 -11.55
C TRP A 554 -6.90 -0.49 -10.83
N GLN A 555 -6.18 0.64 -10.80
CA GLN A 555 -6.68 1.91 -10.26
C GLN A 555 -7.94 2.38 -10.97
N GLU A 556 -7.91 2.44 -12.29
CA GLU A 556 -9.04 2.88 -13.11
C GLU A 556 -10.22 1.89 -13.04
N SER A 557 -9.94 0.59 -12.87
CA SER A 557 -10.98 -0.41 -12.63
C SER A 557 -11.78 -0.15 -11.34
N LYS A 558 -11.20 0.49 -10.31
CA LYS A 558 -11.92 0.85 -9.08
C LYS A 558 -12.96 1.94 -9.32
N LEU A 559 -12.71 2.87 -10.26
CA LEU A 559 -13.64 3.94 -10.62
C LEU A 559 -14.93 3.40 -11.24
N LEU A 560 -14.90 2.20 -11.83
CA LEU A 560 -16.11 1.53 -12.32
C LEU A 560 -16.97 0.96 -11.19
N VAL A 561 -16.38 0.74 -10.00
CA VAL A 561 -17.04 0.17 -8.81
C VAL A 561 -17.72 1.25 -8.00
N PHE A 562 -17.03 2.35 -7.72
CA PHE A 562 -17.49 3.43 -6.83
C PHE A 562 -18.12 4.60 -7.61
N ASP A 563 -19.10 5.29 -7.01
CA ASP A 563 -19.76 6.45 -7.60
C ASP A 563 -19.03 7.72 -7.13
N ALA A 564 -18.03 8.15 -7.91
CA ALA A 564 -17.15 9.28 -7.58
C ALA A 564 -17.51 10.57 -8.35
N ASN A 565 -18.66 10.63 -9.01
CA ASN A 565 -19.05 11.77 -9.84
C ASN A 565 -19.89 12.80 -9.05
N GLY A 566 -19.56 14.10 -9.21
CA GLY A 566 -20.31 15.23 -8.65
C GLY A 566 -19.75 15.77 -7.33
N ASP A 567 -20.43 16.76 -6.74
CA ASP A 567 -19.97 17.47 -5.53
C ASP A 567 -20.12 16.65 -4.23
N VAL A 568 -20.73 15.46 -4.29
CA VAL A 568 -20.99 14.59 -3.14
C VAL A 568 -20.43 13.19 -3.40
N LEU A 569 -19.32 12.87 -2.73
CA LEU A 569 -18.76 11.52 -2.71
C LEU A 569 -19.67 10.59 -1.90
N LYS A 570 -19.99 9.43 -2.46
CA LYS A 570 -20.81 8.40 -1.81
C LYS A 570 -19.98 7.17 -1.51
N GLY A 571 -20.26 6.55 -0.37
CA GLY A 571 -19.62 5.31 0.04
C GLY A 571 -20.55 4.41 0.85
N VAL A 572 -19.96 3.34 1.38
CA VAL A 572 -20.56 2.41 2.33
C VAL A 572 -20.58 3.03 3.72
N SER A 573 -21.77 3.05 4.35
CA SER A 573 -21.92 3.47 5.75
C SER A 573 -21.14 2.56 6.69
N GLY A 574 -20.06 3.08 7.29
CA GLY A 574 -19.26 2.40 8.31
C GLY A 574 -19.84 2.60 9.71
N SER A 575 -20.01 3.85 10.12
CA SER A 575 -20.51 4.23 11.45
C SER A 575 -21.44 5.44 11.34
N SER A 576 -22.54 5.45 12.11
CA SER A 576 -23.58 6.48 12.01
C SER A 576 -23.20 7.75 12.74
N GLY A 577 -23.51 8.90 12.14
CA GLY A 577 -23.43 10.21 12.78
C GLY A 577 -23.16 11.31 11.75
N VAL A 578 -22.91 12.53 12.24
CA VAL A 578 -22.55 13.69 11.42
C VAL A 578 -21.41 14.42 12.10
N ALA A 579 -20.37 14.77 11.34
CA ALA A 579 -19.24 15.56 11.81
C ALA A 579 -18.78 16.51 10.71
N VAL A 580 -18.18 17.62 11.12
CA VAL A 580 -17.55 18.61 10.24
C VAL A 580 -16.19 18.95 10.85
N GLY A 581 -15.15 18.95 10.03
CA GLY A 581 -13.78 19.17 10.49
C GLY A 581 -12.82 19.35 9.32
N ARG A 582 -11.57 19.71 9.64
CA ARG A 582 -10.49 19.83 8.66
C ARG A 582 -10.14 18.44 8.12
N VAL A 583 -10.08 18.29 6.80
CA VAL A 583 -9.62 17.05 6.16
C VAL A 583 -8.13 16.86 6.39
N CYS A 584 -7.73 15.69 6.89
CA CYS A 584 -6.35 15.27 7.02
C CYS A 584 -6.13 13.99 6.21
N VAL A 585 -5.50 14.13 5.04
CA VAL A 585 -5.11 13.00 4.19
C VAL A 585 -3.84 12.38 4.74
N VAL A 586 -3.92 11.10 5.08
CA VAL A 586 -2.82 10.28 5.61
C VAL A 586 -2.70 9.07 4.71
N ASN A 587 -1.55 8.92 4.05
CA ASN A 587 -1.33 7.84 3.07
C ASN A 587 -0.69 6.60 3.69
N ASN A 588 0.09 6.77 4.76
CA ASN A 588 0.81 5.69 5.42
C ASN A 588 1.11 6.03 6.89
N PRO A 589 1.52 5.04 7.71
CA PRO A 589 1.83 5.23 9.14
C PRO A 589 2.86 6.31 9.46
N LYS A 590 3.81 6.59 8.55
CA LYS A 590 4.82 7.63 8.77
C LYS A 590 4.20 9.03 8.76
N GLU A 591 2.99 9.20 8.24
CA GLU A 591 2.27 10.48 8.19
C GLU A 591 1.30 10.69 9.36
N PHE A 592 1.25 9.77 10.32
CA PHE A 592 0.34 9.86 11.47
C PHE A 592 0.51 11.16 12.27
N TYR A 593 1.71 11.77 12.26
CA TYR A 593 1.99 13.05 12.89
C TYR A 593 1.18 14.23 12.32
N LYS A 594 0.61 14.12 11.11
CA LYS A 594 -0.22 15.17 10.49
C LYS A 594 -1.56 15.36 11.20
N MET A 595 -2.06 14.29 11.83
CA MET A 595 -3.40 14.22 12.39
C MET A 595 -3.49 14.99 13.70
N LYS A 596 -4.49 15.87 13.82
CA LYS A 596 -4.81 16.59 15.05
C LYS A 596 -6.18 16.20 15.57
N LYS A 597 -6.41 16.41 16.87
CA LYS A 597 -7.72 16.16 17.49
C LYS A 597 -8.80 17.01 16.80
N GLY A 598 -9.87 16.37 16.34
CA GLY A 598 -10.99 17.00 15.63
C GLY A 598 -10.89 16.95 14.10
N ASP A 599 -9.75 16.57 13.52
CA ASP A 599 -9.61 16.40 12.07
C ASP A 599 -10.48 15.23 11.55
N ILE A 600 -10.84 15.26 10.27
CA ILE A 600 -11.45 14.14 9.54
C ILE A 600 -10.32 13.33 8.91
N LEU A 601 -10.18 12.07 9.32
CA LEU A 601 -9.18 11.15 8.77
C LEU A 601 -9.60 10.72 7.37
N VAL A 602 -8.72 10.92 6.40
CA VAL A 602 -8.91 10.49 5.02
C VAL A 602 -7.72 9.62 4.60
N CYS A 603 -7.99 8.39 4.12
CA CYS A 603 -6.94 7.41 3.81
C CYS A 603 -7.37 6.35 2.79
N HIS A 604 -6.42 5.69 2.13
CA HIS A 604 -6.74 4.60 1.18
C HIS A 604 -7.34 3.36 1.87
N LEU A 605 -6.73 2.95 2.98
CA LEU A 605 -7.17 1.79 3.76
C LEU A 605 -6.79 2.01 5.22
N THR A 606 -7.46 1.27 6.09
CA THR A 606 -7.10 1.22 7.51
C THR A 606 -6.80 -0.20 7.92
N ASP A 607 -5.76 -0.35 8.71
CA ASP A 607 -5.40 -1.56 9.43
C ASP A 607 -5.33 -1.22 10.95
N PRO A 608 -4.99 -2.17 11.84
CA PRO A 608 -4.88 -1.92 13.28
C PRO A 608 -3.95 -0.78 13.68
N GLU A 609 -2.94 -0.44 12.86
CA GLU A 609 -2.01 0.66 13.13
C GLU A 609 -2.67 2.02 13.15
N TRP A 610 -3.78 2.16 12.42
CA TRP A 610 -4.51 3.41 12.29
C TRP A 610 -5.39 3.70 13.50
N THR A 611 -5.64 2.69 14.34
CA THR A 611 -6.52 2.79 15.52
C THR A 611 -6.25 4.01 16.41
N PRO A 612 -4.99 4.43 16.68
CA PRO A 612 -4.72 5.64 17.44
C PRO A 612 -5.28 6.92 16.78
N LEU A 613 -5.32 6.98 15.44
CA LEU A 613 -5.88 8.12 14.72
C LEU A 613 -7.39 8.23 14.90
N PHE A 614 -8.10 7.12 15.11
CA PHE A 614 -9.56 7.14 15.35
C PHE A 614 -9.91 7.84 16.66
N LYS A 615 -8.99 7.85 17.64
CA LYS A 615 -9.16 8.61 18.89
C LYS A 615 -9.03 10.13 18.65
N LEU A 616 -8.24 10.54 17.67
CA LEU A 616 -8.07 11.94 17.29
C LEU A 616 -9.16 12.41 16.32
N ALA A 617 -9.62 11.52 15.46
CA ALA A 617 -10.56 11.83 14.38
C ALA A 617 -11.95 12.23 14.90
N SER A 618 -12.57 13.21 14.24
CA SER A 618 -14.00 13.49 14.40
C SER A 618 -14.87 12.66 13.45
N ALA A 619 -14.31 12.18 12.34
CA ALA A 619 -14.89 11.22 11.40
C ALA A 619 -13.80 10.55 10.55
N VAL A 620 -14.17 9.46 9.86
CA VAL A 620 -13.26 8.69 8.98
C VAL A 620 -13.85 8.54 7.58
N VAL A 621 -13.03 8.80 6.57
CA VAL A 621 -13.31 8.51 5.17
C VAL A 621 -12.22 7.60 4.62
N ALA A 622 -12.58 6.50 3.95
CA ALA A 622 -11.59 5.59 3.37
C ALA A 622 -11.95 5.08 1.97
N ASP A 623 -10.96 4.95 1.07
CA ASP A 623 -11.18 4.43 -0.30
C ASP A 623 -11.77 3.04 -0.33
N THR A 624 -11.31 2.23 0.61
CA THR A 624 -11.68 0.82 0.72
C THR A 624 -12.34 0.56 2.05
N GLY A 625 -13.23 -0.43 2.06
CA GLY A 625 -13.90 -0.85 3.29
C GLY A 625 -15.38 -1.13 3.09
N SER A 626 -15.84 -2.12 3.84
CA SER A 626 -17.25 -2.49 3.95
C SER A 626 -17.78 -2.19 5.35
N ALA A 627 -19.09 -2.34 5.57
CA ALA A 627 -19.69 -2.21 6.91
C ALA A 627 -19.12 -3.19 7.97
N LEU A 628 -18.31 -4.17 7.54
CA LEU A 628 -17.64 -5.19 8.36
C LEU A 628 -16.13 -4.98 8.46
N SER A 629 -15.58 -3.94 7.83
CA SER A 629 -14.15 -3.68 7.83
C SER A 629 -13.66 -3.28 9.22
N HIS A 630 -12.35 -3.34 9.39
CA HIS A 630 -11.68 -2.84 10.59
C HIS A 630 -12.06 -1.38 10.88
N ALA A 631 -11.95 -0.48 9.89
CA ALA A 631 -12.39 0.91 10.02
C ALA A 631 -13.84 1.05 10.52
N ALA A 632 -14.78 0.25 9.99
CA ALA A 632 -16.18 0.35 10.41
C ALA A 632 -16.38 -0.10 11.85
N ILE A 633 -15.67 -1.14 12.29
CA ILE A 633 -15.75 -1.65 13.66
C ILE A 633 -15.14 -0.63 14.62
N VAL A 634 -13.91 -0.18 14.35
CA VAL A 634 -13.20 0.77 15.19
C VAL A 634 -13.92 2.13 15.25
N ALA A 635 -14.43 2.66 14.14
CA ALA A 635 -15.22 3.90 14.15
C ALA A 635 -16.48 3.80 15.04
N ARG A 636 -17.15 2.64 15.07
CA ARG A 636 -18.29 2.41 15.97
C ARG A 636 -17.85 2.33 17.41
N GLU A 637 -16.71 1.72 17.70
CA GLU A 637 -16.12 1.66 19.05
C GLU A 637 -15.85 3.06 19.59
N TYR A 638 -15.23 3.93 18.79
CA TYR A 638 -14.98 5.34 19.13
C TYR A 638 -16.21 6.26 18.95
N ASN A 639 -17.34 5.73 18.48
CA ASN A 639 -18.58 6.47 18.23
C ASN A 639 -18.40 7.70 17.31
N ILE A 640 -17.54 7.57 16.30
CA ILE A 640 -17.32 8.60 15.27
C ILE A 640 -18.00 8.19 13.96
N PRO A 641 -18.52 9.13 13.15
CA PRO A 641 -19.09 8.83 11.85
C PRO A 641 -18.01 8.28 10.90
N ALA A 642 -18.38 7.32 10.04
CA ALA A 642 -17.45 6.80 9.05
C ALA A 642 -18.14 6.43 7.73
N VAL A 643 -17.51 6.86 6.61
CA VAL A 643 -17.91 6.54 5.24
C VAL A 643 -16.73 5.83 4.56
N LEU A 644 -16.93 4.58 4.14
CA LEU A 644 -15.86 3.74 3.59
C LEU A 644 -16.17 3.36 2.15
N GLY A 645 -15.20 2.86 1.39
CA GLY A 645 -15.47 2.45 0.02
C GLY A 645 -15.87 3.63 -0.87
N VAL A 646 -15.23 4.79 -0.70
CA VAL A 646 -15.47 5.96 -1.58
C VAL A 646 -14.67 5.89 -2.88
N GLY A 647 -13.62 5.07 -2.93
CA GLY A 647 -12.77 4.84 -4.10
C GLY A 647 -11.80 5.95 -4.48
N PHE A 648 -11.97 7.17 -3.96
CA PHE A 648 -11.17 8.36 -4.29
C PHE A 648 -11.11 9.42 -3.15
N ALA A 649 -10.82 8.96 -1.94
CA ALA A 649 -10.68 9.71 -0.69
C ALA A 649 -9.36 10.51 -0.68
#